data_AF-A0A5C5XEF8-F1
#
_entry.id   AF-A0A5C5XEF8-F1
#
_cell.length_a   1.000
_cell.length_b   1.000
_cell.length_c   1.000
_cell.angle_alpha   90.00
_cell.angle_beta   90.00
_cell.angle_gamma   90.00
#
_symmetry.space_group_name_H-M   'P 1'
#
loop_
_entity.id
_entity.type
_entity.pdbx_description
1 polymer ?
#
loop_
_entity_poly.entity_id
_entity_poly.type
_entity_poly.pdbx_seq_one_letter_code
_entity_poly.pdbx_strand_id
1 'polypeptide(L)'
;MFGLRFFNKLKMFSTTVEHERIYDQIQVEMLEERLVLSSLAGAVANQTTGSDTSSDNSHNASYSHSPNELPPLTTQNSQTDRNIERQQIQESNNYANTPESANQASPLTGADSLNEGSILPTAWETNDSPDPTESATFKSPRIETSGNSQPIPLTSDSGMELTFETDPNLIPNSAEVDLDSMTRSHNATSLPVISQENSPHAESADWFIDQYETVTIRYDFRDAEGYSNTISAEQQALAVKALQGWSDASGGKIEFIQDTEADLSEIVNIGVGDLAAFGHTSQRDGTLGLSQVQTSEQDEQPKVVGMIWLDQAENWENHYNNGNVNNSYDFFTVIAHEAGHVSGLEDIFQSDPAQLMSRGYETEHSLESISQSVNNAIFMPMDSQNGNGANAFVLHAMVATPEQLTPSEVADLLNYGSEVTASNDAIIAIVDRNGNILGVRAEQDVLDTFAGDPQGLAFAIDGAVAKARTAALFSNGDPNNGDGGTFAPLTSRLVRFISQSTVTEREVNSNPNDIDPNSTVRGPGFVAPIGLGGHFPPDIPNTPQVDLFAIEHTNRDSIIHPGDDGIKGTADDVTLRGRFNIDPAFVPAGQELAAPESYGFVSGINPGAQSRGIATLPGGIPLFRDTNMDGIGDTLIGGVGVFFPGPDGYASFEQGFVPGVNQTTDARTNAPKVLEAELIALAVAGGSTQAAEFAHEPLAKTAFAGNPVSDIDLPFGRLDLVGVQLSALGPTAGCVGIQETVELALNTPPGVTSGADQIVSDNGDLNDNGIFDAGIDIEDPMNLGNFTADPQLYRNGLNVPEGYLVTPHASATDPALTAAVVQQIIDDAIEAAEVTRAAVRLEAADQSPGARTRMVFAVTDTNGEVLALYRMQDATTFSIDVAVAKARNVAYYSDPNDVLPIDKDIPFDSSNTSPEPIDPATAFTNRTFRYLSEPRFPDGVDGTPAAPFSILNNPSIDPTTGENIGAPAAASTFTSVLGYDAFNPQTNFHDPGDAGVMPAIGASQKSNQNGVVFFPGSTPLYINNQIVGGFGVSGDGVDQDDVVTYLGATEFLPDGVNIPRADQVFVDGVRLPYQKFLRNPFG
;
A
#
# COMPACT_ATOMS: atom_id res chain seq x y z
N MET A 1 33.54 -14.10 4.99
CA MET A 1 33.49 -14.90 3.74
C MET A 1 34.13 -14.21 2.51
N PHE A 2 34.10 -12.87 2.39
CA PHE A 2 34.72 -12.10 1.30
C PHE A 2 36.21 -12.45 1.04
N GLY A 3 37.01 -12.62 2.10
CA GLY A 3 38.43 -12.99 2.00
C GLY A 3 38.71 -14.37 1.37
N LEU A 4 37.79 -15.32 1.50
CA LEU A 4 37.89 -16.64 0.87
C LEU A 4 37.47 -16.60 -0.61
N ARG A 5 36.48 -15.77 -0.95
CA ARG A 5 36.06 -15.48 -2.34
C ARG A 5 37.14 -14.69 -3.10
N PHE A 6 37.85 -13.79 -2.42
CA PHE A 6 38.97 -12.99 -2.94
C PHE A 6 40.17 -13.86 -3.37
N PHE A 7 40.55 -14.85 -2.56
CA PHE A 7 41.71 -15.71 -2.85
C PHE A 7 41.49 -16.68 -4.01
N ASN A 8 40.23 -17.06 -4.28
CA ASN A 8 39.88 -17.94 -5.39
C ASN A 8 39.76 -17.17 -6.72
N LYS A 9 39.35 -15.91 -6.72
CA LYS A 9 39.26 -15.06 -7.93
C LYS A 9 40.63 -14.67 -8.51
N LEU A 10 41.66 -14.48 -7.67
CA LEU A 10 43.02 -14.11 -8.12
C LEU A 10 43.79 -15.22 -8.88
N LYS A 11 43.30 -16.47 -8.88
CA LYS A 11 43.97 -17.60 -9.54
C LYS A 11 43.55 -17.86 -10.99
N MET A 12 42.54 -17.17 -11.52
CA MET A 12 41.88 -17.56 -12.78
C MET A 12 42.14 -16.68 -14.02
N PHE A 13 42.84 -15.54 -13.94
CA PHE A 13 42.87 -14.58 -15.05
C PHE A 13 44.28 -14.14 -15.49
N SER A 14 44.48 -13.98 -16.80
CA SER A 14 45.81 -13.86 -17.45
C SER A 14 46.09 -12.51 -18.12
N THR A 15 45.27 -11.47 -17.94
CA THR A 15 45.55 -10.16 -18.56
C THR A 15 45.27 -8.95 -17.66
N THR A 16 45.98 -7.85 -17.95
CA THR A 16 46.01 -6.61 -17.15
C THR A 16 44.75 -5.75 -17.31
N VAL A 17 43.98 -5.92 -18.39
CA VAL A 17 42.76 -5.12 -18.68
C VAL A 17 41.55 -5.60 -17.87
N GLU A 18 41.48 -6.90 -17.54
CA GLU A 18 40.45 -7.44 -16.65
C GLU A 18 40.66 -7.03 -15.18
N HIS A 19 41.89 -6.68 -14.79
CA HIS A 19 42.20 -6.26 -13.42
C HIS A 19 41.72 -4.83 -13.12
N GLU A 20 41.78 -3.89 -14.08
CA GLU A 20 41.32 -2.51 -13.87
C GLU A 20 39.79 -2.41 -13.81
N ARG A 21 39.08 -3.16 -14.67
CA ARG A 21 37.60 -3.15 -14.72
C ARG A 21 36.95 -3.76 -13.47
N ILE A 22 37.60 -4.77 -12.88
CA ILE A 22 37.19 -5.38 -11.61
C ILE A 22 37.52 -4.46 -10.43
N TYR A 23 38.60 -3.68 -10.50
CA TYR A 23 38.96 -2.73 -9.44
C TYR A 23 37.93 -1.59 -9.33
N ASP A 24 37.44 -1.08 -10.45
CA ASP A 24 36.40 -0.04 -10.48
C ASP A 24 35.03 -0.57 -10.02
N GLN A 25 34.66 -1.80 -10.42
CA GLN A 25 33.44 -2.46 -9.95
C GLN A 25 33.45 -2.69 -8.42
N ILE A 26 34.59 -3.08 -7.87
CA ILE A 26 34.78 -3.26 -6.41
C ILE A 26 34.70 -1.94 -5.66
N GLN A 27 35.16 -0.82 -6.24
CA GLN A 27 35.04 0.49 -5.59
C GLN A 27 33.58 0.95 -5.48
N VAL A 28 32.74 0.64 -6.46
CA VAL A 28 31.31 0.98 -6.47
C VAL A 28 30.54 0.12 -5.48
N GLU A 29 30.74 -1.21 -5.49
CA GLU A 29 30.12 -2.12 -4.52
C GLU A 29 30.51 -1.77 -3.07
N MET A 30 31.79 -1.43 -2.82
CA MET A 30 32.24 -0.98 -1.50
C MET A 30 31.68 0.39 -1.07
N LEU A 31 31.30 1.25 -2.01
CA LEU A 31 30.70 2.55 -1.73
C LEU A 31 29.22 2.40 -1.39
N GLU A 32 28.49 1.57 -2.13
CA GLU A 32 27.07 1.26 -1.90
C GLU A 32 26.87 0.52 -0.57
N GLU A 33 27.69 -0.51 -0.30
CA GLU A 33 27.62 -1.28 0.96
C GLU A 33 28.05 -0.43 2.18
N ARG A 34 29.02 0.50 2.02
CA ARG A 34 29.38 1.47 3.07
C ARG A 34 28.31 2.53 3.30
N LEU A 35 27.59 2.97 2.27
CA LEU A 35 26.49 3.93 2.42
C LEU A 35 25.32 3.31 3.18
N VAL A 36 25.00 2.05 2.90
CA VAL A 36 23.97 1.28 3.63
C VAL A 36 24.41 1.01 5.07
N LEU A 37 25.61 0.45 5.29
CA LEU A 37 26.10 0.14 6.64
C LEU A 37 26.37 1.38 7.51
N SER A 38 26.75 2.52 6.91
CA SER A 38 26.91 3.79 7.65
C SER A 38 25.57 4.45 8.00
N SER A 39 24.51 4.19 7.23
CA SER A 39 23.14 4.62 7.55
C SER A 39 22.51 3.77 8.65
N LEU A 40 22.72 2.45 8.65
CA LEU A 40 22.33 1.56 9.76
C LEU A 40 23.09 1.88 11.06
N ALA A 41 24.39 2.16 10.98
CA ALA A 41 25.18 2.56 12.16
C ALA A 41 24.83 3.96 12.68
N GLY A 42 24.22 4.82 11.85
CA GLY A 42 23.73 6.15 12.24
C GLY A 42 22.40 6.09 13.01
N ALA A 43 21.53 5.13 12.69
CA ALA A 43 20.24 4.92 13.37
C ALA A 43 20.41 4.43 14.82
N VAL A 44 21.45 3.64 15.10
CA VAL A 44 21.77 3.14 16.46
C VAL A 44 22.38 4.24 17.36
N ALA A 45 22.87 5.35 16.78
CA ALA A 45 23.61 6.38 17.51
C ALA A 45 22.76 7.56 18.03
N ASN A 46 21.43 7.55 17.84
CA ASN A 46 20.56 8.69 18.17
C ASN A 46 19.60 8.45 19.35
N GLN A 47 19.99 7.62 20.33
CA GLN A 47 19.41 7.62 21.68
C GLN A 47 20.45 8.13 22.71
N THR A 48 20.31 9.43 23.04
CA THR A 48 20.75 10.14 24.26
C THR A 48 22.22 10.13 24.73
N THR A 49 22.67 11.33 25.15
CA THR A 49 24.06 11.74 25.42
C THR A 49 24.43 11.75 26.91
N GLY A 50 25.70 11.47 27.24
CA GLY A 50 26.26 11.63 28.61
C GLY A 50 27.81 11.67 28.71
N SER A 51 28.40 12.87 28.56
CA SER A 51 29.61 13.47 29.19
C SER A 51 31.06 12.89 29.12
N ASP A 52 31.99 13.81 28.76
CA ASP A 52 33.44 14.01 29.10
C ASP A 52 34.59 13.34 28.25
N THR A 53 35.71 14.00 27.83
CA THR A 53 36.58 14.98 28.56
C THR A 53 38.15 14.91 28.39
N SER A 54 38.79 14.79 27.21
CA SER A 54 40.19 15.16 26.74
C SER A 54 41.44 14.31 27.11
N SER A 55 42.58 14.24 26.37
CA SER A 55 43.36 15.26 25.59
C SER A 55 44.59 14.74 24.75
N ASP A 56 44.85 15.40 23.60
CA ASP A 56 46.11 15.82 22.89
C ASP A 56 47.50 15.15 23.10
N ASN A 57 48.24 14.89 21.99
CA ASN A 57 49.35 15.78 21.55
C ASN A 57 50.02 15.51 20.18
N SER A 58 50.47 16.64 19.62
CA SER A 58 51.23 16.98 18.39
C SER A 58 52.58 16.28 18.09
N HIS A 59 52.99 16.24 16.80
CA HIS A 59 54.12 17.05 16.25
C HIS A 59 54.61 16.72 14.81
N ASN A 60 54.80 17.81 14.04
CA ASN A 60 55.88 18.16 13.10
C ASN A 60 56.25 17.35 11.82
N ALA A 61 55.93 17.98 10.68
CA ALA A 61 56.83 18.54 9.65
C ALA A 61 58.10 17.77 9.19
N SER A 62 58.30 17.61 7.87
CA SER A 62 59.20 18.45 7.03
C SER A 62 59.66 17.81 5.68
N TYR A 63 59.53 18.61 4.58
CA TYR A 63 60.41 18.83 3.40
C TYR A 63 61.02 17.64 2.58
N SER A 64 61.29 17.64 1.27
CA SER A 64 61.40 18.62 0.16
C SER A 64 61.87 17.89 -1.14
N HIS A 65 61.52 18.38 -2.34
CA HIS A 65 62.45 18.82 -3.43
C HIS A 65 61.75 18.93 -4.80
N SER A 66 62.12 19.98 -5.53
CA SER A 66 61.67 20.41 -6.87
C SER A 66 62.92 20.41 -7.82
N PRO A 67 62.94 21.07 -8.99
CA PRO A 67 62.37 20.77 -10.32
C PRO A 67 63.48 20.59 -11.40
N ASN A 68 63.12 20.37 -12.68
CA ASN A 68 63.93 20.88 -13.80
C ASN A 68 63.15 21.02 -15.13
N GLU A 69 63.52 22.08 -15.84
CA GLU A 69 62.86 22.76 -16.95
C GLU A 69 63.55 22.53 -18.32
N LEU A 70 62.74 22.48 -19.40
CA LEU A 70 62.89 23.20 -20.70
C LEU A 70 63.97 22.78 -21.77
N PRO A 71 64.01 23.34 -23.02
CA PRO A 71 63.21 23.10 -24.24
C PRO A 71 64.12 22.97 -25.53
N PRO A 72 63.89 23.64 -26.70
CA PRO A 72 62.98 23.44 -27.86
C PRO A 72 63.73 23.19 -29.22
N LEU A 73 63.02 23.06 -30.36
CA LEU A 73 63.42 23.65 -31.65
C LEU A 73 62.35 23.58 -32.78
N THR A 74 62.18 24.73 -33.42
CA THR A 74 61.42 25.16 -34.61
C THR A 74 61.90 24.47 -35.93
N THR A 75 61.24 24.51 -37.11
CA THR A 75 60.87 25.68 -37.95
C THR A 75 60.15 25.22 -39.25
N GLN A 76 59.10 25.96 -39.63
CA GLN A 76 58.70 26.50 -40.95
C GLN A 76 59.02 25.78 -42.29
N ASN A 77 58.01 25.70 -43.17
CA ASN A 77 58.01 26.49 -44.42
C ASN A 77 56.61 26.70 -45.03
N SER A 78 56.34 27.96 -45.37
CA SER A 78 55.19 28.52 -46.06
C SER A 78 55.37 28.53 -47.59
N GLN A 79 54.28 28.50 -48.37
CA GLN A 79 54.21 29.23 -49.64
C GLN A 79 52.77 29.49 -50.12
N THR A 80 52.68 30.53 -50.94
CA THR A 80 51.60 31.49 -51.15
C THR A 80 50.78 31.25 -52.43
N ASP A 81 49.55 31.79 -52.43
CA ASP A 81 48.87 32.50 -53.55
C ASP A 81 48.31 31.78 -54.81
N ARG A 82 47.00 32.07 -54.99
CA ARG A 82 46.27 32.50 -56.22
C ARG A 82 45.68 31.48 -57.22
N ASN A 83 44.34 31.50 -57.26
CA ASN A 83 43.40 31.70 -58.38
C ASN A 83 43.64 30.99 -59.74
N ILE A 84 42.60 30.32 -60.25
CA ILE A 84 41.90 30.62 -61.51
C ILE A 84 40.59 29.80 -61.60
N GLU A 85 39.49 30.48 -61.91
CA GLU A 85 38.14 29.97 -62.19
C GLU A 85 38.03 29.18 -63.51
N ARG A 86 37.05 28.27 -63.59
CA ARG A 86 36.23 28.08 -64.81
C ARG A 86 34.82 27.53 -64.50
N GLN A 87 33.84 28.41 -64.74
CA GLN A 87 32.68 28.24 -65.61
C GLN A 87 31.54 27.23 -65.28
N GLN A 88 30.40 27.83 -64.93
CA GLN A 88 29.14 27.90 -65.72
C GLN A 88 28.19 26.69 -65.85
N ILE A 89 26.98 26.93 -65.31
CA ILE A 89 25.67 27.02 -66.01
C ILE A 89 24.94 25.75 -66.46
N GLN A 90 23.66 25.71 -66.03
CA GLN A 90 22.44 25.13 -66.61
C GLN A 90 22.45 23.67 -67.04
N GLU A 91 21.50 22.93 -66.47
CA GLU A 91 20.52 22.22 -67.30
C GLU A 91 19.10 22.48 -66.82
N SER A 92 18.23 22.61 -67.81
CA SER A 92 16.85 23.03 -67.73
C SER A 92 15.98 21.84 -68.17
N ASN A 93 14.84 21.70 -67.51
CA ASN A 93 13.51 21.62 -68.11
C ASN A 93 13.06 20.47 -69.05
N ASN A 94 11.88 19.96 -68.64
CA ASN A 94 10.63 19.78 -69.40
C ASN A 94 10.30 18.39 -69.94
N TYR A 95 9.09 17.91 -69.61
CA TYR A 95 7.94 18.05 -70.52
C TYR A 95 6.57 17.99 -69.78
N ALA A 96 5.80 19.07 -69.99
CA ALA A 96 4.36 19.12 -70.31
C ALA A 96 3.23 18.97 -69.26
N ASN A 97 2.47 20.08 -69.20
CA ASN A 97 1.00 20.23 -69.25
C ASN A 97 0.19 20.38 -67.94
N THR A 98 0.07 21.64 -67.49
CA THR A 98 -1.15 22.48 -67.27
C THR A 98 -2.56 21.89 -67.53
N PRO A 99 -3.67 22.56 -67.09
CA PRO A 99 -3.88 23.52 -65.98
C PRO A 99 -5.29 23.42 -65.29
N GLU A 100 -5.58 24.42 -64.44
CA GLU A 100 -6.84 25.21 -64.39
C GLU A 100 -7.75 25.16 -63.14
N SER A 101 -7.69 26.29 -62.41
CA SER A 101 -8.78 27.25 -62.12
C SER A 101 -9.02 27.47 -60.62
N ALA A 102 -8.74 28.62 -60.01
CA ALA A 102 -9.06 30.03 -60.24
C ALA A 102 -10.29 30.51 -59.43
N ASN A 103 -10.05 31.67 -58.80
CA ASN A 103 -11.00 32.74 -58.47
C ASN A 103 -11.77 32.64 -57.16
N GLN A 104 -11.43 33.49 -56.18
CA GLN A 104 -11.75 34.93 -56.05
C GLN A 104 -13.06 35.11 -55.28
N ALA A 105 -12.98 35.83 -54.16
CA ALA A 105 -13.62 37.13 -53.96
C ALA A 105 -14.00 37.35 -52.48
N SER A 106 -13.32 38.30 -51.85
CA SER A 106 -13.91 39.15 -50.80
C SER A 106 -15.12 39.92 -51.41
N PRO A 107 -16.10 40.45 -50.63
CA PRO A 107 -15.83 41.57 -49.73
C PRO A 107 -16.69 41.66 -48.44
N LEU A 108 -16.12 42.37 -47.46
CA LEU A 108 -16.70 43.43 -46.63
C LEU A 108 -18.24 43.58 -46.63
N THR A 109 -18.84 43.71 -45.44
CA THR A 109 -19.38 45.00 -44.95
C THR A 109 -20.01 44.89 -43.55
N GLY A 110 -19.53 45.73 -42.64
CA GLY A 110 -20.36 46.76 -42.01
C GLY A 110 -21.27 46.38 -40.84
N ALA A 111 -20.81 46.73 -39.63
CA ALA A 111 -21.39 47.73 -38.73
C ALA A 111 -22.85 47.52 -38.24
N ASP A 112 -23.20 47.67 -36.97
CA ASP A 112 -22.80 48.75 -36.08
C ASP A 112 -23.16 48.47 -34.61
N SER A 113 -22.25 48.95 -33.74
CA SER A 113 -22.48 49.71 -32.52
C SER A 113 -22.63 49.04 -31.12
N LEU A 114 -21.49 49.08 -30.40
CA LEU A 114 -21.16 49.94 -29.23
C LEU A 114 -21.34 49.40 -27.78
N ASN A 115 -20.16 49.16 -27.18
CA ASN A 115 -19.61 49.72 -25.92
C ASN A 115 -20.12 49.16 -24.57
N GLU A 116 -19.29 48.79 -23.57
CA GLU A 116 -17.93 49.21 -23.16
C GLU A 116 -17.20 48.12 -22.32
N GLY A 117 -15.86 48.05 -22.43
CA GLY A 117 -14.99 48.15 -21.23
C GLY A 117 -14.19 46.94 -20.73
N SER A 118 -13.29 46.34 -21.50
CA SER A 118 -12.17 45.53 -20.96
C SER A 118 -10.82 46.18 -21.26
N ILE A 119 -10.01 46.41 -20.24
CA ILE A 119 -8.63 46.93 -20.36
C ILE A 119 -7.68 45.73 -20.31
N LEU A 120 -7.01 45.46 -21.43
CA LEU A 120 -5.71 44.77 -21.48
C LEU A 120 -4.61 45.82 -21.72
N PRO A 121 -3.36 45.51 -21.37
CA PRO A 121 -2.36 45.48 -22.45
C PRO A 121 -1.36 44.32 -22.33
N THR A 122 -1.44 43.43 -23.32
CA THR A 122 -0.41 43.06 -24.31
C THR A 122 1.09 43.26 -24.03
N ALA A 123 1.79 42.15 -24.29
CA ALA A 123 2.86 41.99 -25.29
C ALA A 123 4.33 42.04 -24.85
N TRP A 124 4.98 40.93 -25.21
CA TRP A 124 6.40 40.66 -25.31
C TRP A 124 7.04 41.45 -26.46
N GLU A 125 8.28 41.89 -26.27
CA GLU A 125 9.25 42.06 -27.35
C GLU A 125 10.55 41.34 -26.98
N THR A 126 11.04 40.54 -27.94
CA THR A 126 12.27 39.75 -27.92
C THR A 126 13.44 40.55 -28.49
N ASN A 127 14.62 40.47 -27.86
CA ASN A 127 15.91 40.11 -28.49
C ASN A 127 17.10 40.41 -27.56
N ASP A 128 17.83 39.38 -27.15
CA ASP A 128 19.28 39.19 -27.37
C ASP A 128 19.82 38.06 -26.47
N SER A 129 20.77 37.29 -26.98
CA SER A 129 21.47 36.16 -26.34
C SER A 129 22.99 36.39 -26.51
N PRO A 130 23.92 35.64 -25.87
CA PRO A 130 24.10 35.28 -24.44
C PRO A 130 25.54 35.62 -23.93
N ASP A 131 25.79 35.66 -22.61
CA ASP A 131 27.03 35.17 -21.96
C ASP A 131 26.87 35.12 -20.41
N PRO A 132 27.49 34.15 -19.69
CA PRO A 132 27.27 33.89 -18.27
C PRO A 132 28.36 34.49 -17.37
N THR A 133 28.02 34.88 -16.14
CA THR A 133 28.85 34.80 -14.92
C THR A 133 28.18 35.59 -13.79
N GLU A 134 27.90 34.92 -12.66
CA GLU A 134 28.27 35.33 -11.29
C GLU A 134 27.32 34.69 -10.27
N SER A 135 27.92 33.90 -9.36
CA SER A 135 27.29 33.35 -8.16
C SER A 135 27.14 34.44 -7.10
N ALA A 136 25.98 34.53 -6.44
CA ALA A 136 25.84 35.24 -5.18
C ALA A 136 25.10 34.35 -4.16
N THR A 137 25.86 33.92 -3.16
CA THR A 137 25.46 33.21 -1.95
C THR A 137 24.50 34.03 -1.08
N PHE A 138 23.41 33.43 -0.61
CA PHE A 138 22.55 33.97 0.45
C PHE A 138 22.77 33.21 1.77
N LYS A 139 22.91 33.97 2.87
CA LYS A 139 23.37 33.53 4.19
C LYS A 139 22.20 33.09 5.08
N SER A 140 22.39 32.00 5.83
CA SER A 140 21.59 31.64 7.01
C SER A 140 22.25 32.17 8.30
N PRO A 141 21.51 32.61 9.32
CA PRO A 141 22.08 32.91 10.64
C PRO A 141 22.01 31.70 11.57
N ARG A 142 23.14 31.41 12.22
CA ARG A 142 23.31 30.44 13.32
C ARG A 142 23.53 31.23 14.61
N ILE A 143 23.01 30.73 15.74
CA ILE A 143 23.46 31.10 17.09
C ILE A 143 24.07 29.86 17.76
N GLU A 144 25.15 30.11 18.48
CA GLU A 144 26.21 29.21 18.98
C GLU A 144 25.86 28.49 20.29
N THR A 145 26.52 27.36 20.56
CA THR A 145 27.04 27.00 21.90
C THR A 145 28.32 26.15 21.78
N SER A 146 29.08 26.08 22.88
CA SER A 146 30.55 25.94 22.98
C SER A 146 31.06 24.59 23.54
N GLY A 147 32.26 24.18 23.07
CA GLY A 147 33.22 23.09 23.42
C GLY A 147 33.16 22.33 24.77
N ASN A 148 33.70 21.11 24.90
CA ASN A 148 35.12 20.74 24.70
C ASN A 148 35.39 19.19 24.66
N SER A 149 36.41 18.72 23.90
CA SER A 149 37.43 17.62 24.03
C SER A 149 37.16 16.17 24.61
N GLN A 150 37.28 15.00 23.93
CA GLN A 150 38.44 14.03 23.68
C GLN A 150 38.65 12.80 24.69
N PRO A 151 39.44 11.70 24.41
CA PRO A 151 39.07 10.27 24.70
C PRO A 151 40.17 9.32 25.35
N ILE A 152 40.02 7.97 25.20
CA ILE A 152 40.95 6.76 25.06
C ILE A 152 40.92 5.57 26.12
N PRO A 153 41.39 4.28 25.87
CA PRO A 153 40.70 3.05 25.36
C PRO A 153 41.00 1.61 25.97
N LEU A 154 40.39 0.55 25.38
CA LEU A 154 40.87 -0.83 24.97
C LEU A 154 41.11 -2.00 25.98
N THR A 155 40.47 -3.18 25.79
CA THR A 155 41.01 -4.44 25.14
C THR A 155 40.16 -5.74 25.35
N SER A 156 40.29 -6.63 24.35
CA SER A 156 39.83 -8.01 23.99
C SER A 156 39.92 -9.15 25.05
N ASP A 157 39.35 -10.36 24.93
CA ASP A 157 39.40 -11.34 23.81
C ASP A 157 38.60 -12.67 24.04
N SER A 158 38.11 -13.27 22.93
CA SER A 158 37.94 -14.70 22.53
C SER A 158 37.14 -15.78 23.34
N GLY A 159 36.06 -16.35 22.76
CA GLY A 159 36.09 -17.44 21.74
C GLY A 159 35.56 -18.88 22.06
N MET A 160 34.49 -19.27 21.33
CA MET A 160 34.15 -20.56 20.64
C MET A 160 33.52 -21.83 21.32
N GLU A 161 32.28 -22.14 20.87
CA GLU A 161 31.76 -23.28 20.03
C GLU A 161 31.55 -24.72 20.60
N LEU A 162 30.33 -25.32 20.39
CA LEU A 162 30.06 -26.57 19.60
C LEU A 162 28.68 -27.27 19.86
N THR A 163 27.81 -27.28 18.82
CA THR A 163 26.91 -28.31 18.21
C THR A 163 26.11 -29.39 18.99
N PHE A 164 24.85 -29.56 18.56
CA PHE A 164 23.78 -30.52 18.96
C PHE A 164 23.65 -31.78 18.08
N GLU A 165 22.97 -32.82 18.59
CA GLU A 165 22.23 -33.83 17.79
C GLU A 165 21.09 -34.52 18.60
N THR A 166 20.11 -35.04 17.86
CA THR A 166 18.67 -35.30 18.13
C THR A 166 18.32 -36.77 18.45
N ASP A 167 17.10 -37.07 18.98
CA ASP A 167 16.20 -38.19 18.56
C ASP A 167 14.85 -38.29 19.35
N PRO A 168 13.77 -38.94 18.82
CA PRO A 168 12.43 -38.36 18.71
C PRO A 168 11.29 -39.41 18.76
N ASN A 169 10.67 -39.80 19.87
CA ASN A 169 9.52 -40.74 19.79
C ASN A 169 8.74 -40.82 21.10
N LEU A 170 7.45 -40.43 21.08
CA LEU A 170 6.28 -41.27 21.49
C LEU A 170 5.06 -40.42 21.94
N ILE A 171 4.04 -40.39 21.09
CA ILE A 171 2.60 -40.16 21.36
C ILE A 171 1.99 -41.59 21.49
N PRO A 172 0.97 -41.96 22.35
CA PRO A 172 -0.38 -41.37 22.33
C PRO A 172 -1.35 -41.48 23.55
N ASN A 173 -2.33 -40.55 23.53
CA ASN A 173 -3.78 -40.64 23.79
C ASN A 173 -4.43 -41.09 25.13
N SER A 174 -5.32 -40.19 25.58
CA SER A 174 -6.72 -40.36 26.03
C SER A 174 -7.08 -40.51 27.53
N ALA A 175 -7.86 -39.50 27.96
CA ALA A 175 -9.06 -39.53 28.81
C ALA A 175 -8.96 -39.55 30.36
N GLU A 176 -9.80 -38.67 30.91
CA GLU A 176 -10.31 -38.53 32.29
C GLU A 176 -9.44 -37.73 33.29
N VAL A 177 -9.87 -36.48 33.49
CA VAL A 177 -9.41 -35.56 34.54
C VAL A 177 -10.12 -35.90 35.86
N ASP A 178 -9.34 -36.32 36.86
CA ASP A 178 -9.76 -36.43 38.27
C ASP A 178 -9.10 -35.31 39.07
N LEU A 179 -9.90 -34.29 39.41
CA LEU A 179 -9.47 -32.97 39.92
C LEU A 179 -9.10 -32.96 41.42
N ASP A 180 -8.96 -34.12 42.08
CA ASP A 180 -8.79 -34.18 43.55
C ASP A 180 -7.56 -35.01 44.02
N SER A 181 -6.57 -35.24 43.15
CA SER A 181 -5.34 -35.99 43.52
C SER A 181 -4.00 -35.24 43.38
N MET A 182 -4.02 -33.90 43.32
CA MET A 182 -2.78 -33.09 43.39
C MET A 182 -2.28 -32.91 44.84
N THR A 183 -1.88 -34.01 45.49
CA THR A 183 -0.91 -33.93 46.58
C THR A 183 0.49 -34.23 46.03
N ARG A 184 1.23 -33.14 45.77
CA ARG A 184 2.69 -32.99 45.76
C ARG A 184 3.50 -34.19 45.22
N SER A 185 3.84 -34.14 43.92
CA SER A 185 4.96 -34.92 43.38
C SER A 185 6.28 -34.26 43.80
N HIS A 186 6.99 -34.87 44.74
CA HIS A 186 8.41 -34.62 44.94
C HIS A 186 9.19 -35.40 43.88
N ASN A 187 9.55 -34.75 42.76
CA ASN A 187 10.69 -35.16 41.95
C ASN A 187 11.23 -33.94 41.20
N ALA A 188 12.19 -33.28 41.83
CA ALA A 188 13.08 -32.31 41.20
C ALA A 188 14.13 -33.08 40.40
N THR A 189 13.97 -33.24 39.09
CA THR A 189 15.05 -33.49 38.11
C THR A 189 14.48 -33.59 36.69
N SER A 190 14.18 -32.44 36.07
CA SER A 190 14.38 -32.14 34.63
C SER A 190 13.65 -30.83 34.30
N LEU A 191 14.28 -29.70 34.60
CA LEU A 191 13.90 -28.42 34.00
C LEU A 191 14.49 -28.40 32.57
N PRO A 192 13.77 -27.89 31.55
CA PRO A 192 14.39 -27.56 30.27
C PRO A 192 15.38 -26.40 30.48
N VAL A 193 16.53 -26.50 29.82
CA VAL A 193 17.58 -25.48 29.85
C VAL A 193 17.13 -24.34 28.92
N ILE A 194 17.06 -23.11 29.45
CA ILE A 194 16.89 -21.87 28.67
C ILE A 194 18.07 -21.81 27.68
N SER A 195 17.81 -21.94 26.37
CA SER A 195 18.88 -21.96 25.36
C SER A 195 19.25 -20.54 24.92
N GLN A 196 20.52 -20.16 25.14
CA GLN A 196 21.10 -18.82 24.94
C GLN A 196 21.44 -18.41 23.49
N GLU A 197 21.11 -19.17 22.44
CA GLU A 197 21.85 -18.99 21.17
C GLU A 197 21.40 -17.88 20.21
N ASN A 198 20.31 -17.14 20.40
CA ASN A 198 19.82 -16.19 19.37
C ASN A 198 19.40 -14.77 19.82
N SER A 199 19.88 -14.21 20.94
CA SER A 199 19.53 -12.82 21.33
C SER A 199 20.74 -11.89 21.43
N PRO A 200 20.80 -10.77 20.67
CA PRO A 200 21.92 -9.83 20.71
C PRO A 200 21.99 -8.95 21.98
N HIS A 201 21.12 -9.17 22.99
CA HIS A 201 21.09 -8.41 24.25
C HIS A 201 21.00 -9.27 25.54
N ALA A 202 21.41 -10.54 25.49
CA ALA A 202 21.23 -11.53 26.56
C ALA A 202 21.99 -11.30 27.90
N GLU A 203 22.67 -10.18 28.14
CA GLU A 203 23.41 -9.97 29.41
C GLU A 203 22.63 -9.21 30.51
N SER A 204 21.42 -8.70 30.25
CA SER A 204 20.84 -7.65 31.13
C SER A 204 19.66 -8.05 32.02
N ALA A 205 19.28 -9.32 32.01
CA ALA A 205 18.12 -9.86 32.73
C ALA A 205 18.39 -11.02 33.67
N ASP A 206 19.36 -11.86 33.31
CA ASP A 206 19.72 -13.09 34.02
C ASP A 206 20.07 -12.82 35.50
N TRP A 207 20.45 -11.59 35.84
CA TRP A 207 20.83 -11.24 37.20
C TRP A 207 19.69 -11.31 38.23
N PHE A 208 18.42 -11.21 37.87
CA PHE A 208 17.32 -11.21 38.85
C PHE A 208 16.80 -12.63 39.14
N ILE A 209 16.46 -13.40 38.11
CA ILE A 209 15.86 -14.74 38.27
C ILE A 209 16.91 -15.80 38.66
N ASP A 210 18.17 -15.66 38.24
CA ASP A 210 19.24 -16.58 38.64
C ASP A 210 19.86 -16.25 40.00
N GLN A 211 19.73 -15.01 40.49
CA GLN A 211 20.23 -14.66 41.84
C GLN A 211 19.35 -15.17 42.97
N TYR A 212 18.05 -15.36 42.73
CA TYR A 212 17.10 -15.79 43.75
C TYR A 212 16.49 -17.15 43.42
N GLU A 213 16.23 -17.95 44.46
CA GLU A 213 15.52 -19.23 44.28
C GLU A 213 14.07 -19.00 43.83
N THR A 214 13.41 -17.99 44.41
CA THR A 214 12.07 -17.51 44.06
C THR A 214 11.99 -16.02 44.38
N VAL A 215 11.37 -15.24 43.49
CA VAL A 215 10.99 -13.84 43.72
C VAL A 215 9.50 -13.75 43.99
N THR A 216 9.14 -13.21 45.15
CA THR A 216 7.74 -13.04 45.56
C THR A 216 7.23 -11.65 45.19
N ILE A 217 6.21 -11.60 44.33
CA ILE A 217 5.49 -10.38 43.97
C ILE A 217 4.19 -10.35 44.77
N ARG A 218 4.05 -9.36 45.66
CA ARG A 218 2.82 -9.19 46.42
C ARG A 218 1.83 -8.39 45.61
N TYR A 219 0.56 -8.77 45.59
CA TYR A 219 -0.49 -8.01 44.91
C TYR A 219 -1.74 -7.86 45.76
N ASP A 220 -2.59 -6.89 45.41
CA ASP A 220 -3.95 -6.80 45.93
C ASP A 220 -4.84 -5.98 44.99
N PHE A 221 -6.16 -5.99 45.23
CA PHE A 221 -7.14 -5.23 44.46
C PHE A 221 -7.68 -4.05 45.29
N ARG A 222 -7.12 -2.85 45.12
CA ARG A 222 -7.48 -1.66 45.91
C ARG A 222 -7.71 -0.44 45.02
N ASP A 223 -8.42 0.55 45.55
CA ASP A 223 -8.53 1.89 44.97
C ASP A 223 -7.13 2.53 44.82
N ALA A 224 -6.94 3.36 43.79
CA ALA A 224 -5.65 4.00 43.49
C ALA A 224 -5.81 5.50 43.23
N GLU A 225 -4.90 6.33 43.76
CA GLU A 225 -4.80 7.78 43.48
C GLU A 225 -6.12 8.59 43.59
N GLY A 226 -7.07 8.14 44.43
CA GLY A 226 -8.38 8.78 44.61
C GLY A 226 -9.45 8.34 43.61
N TYR A 227 -9.16 7.37 42.74
CA TYR A 227 -10.07 6.70 41.83
C TYR A 227 -10.48 5.34 42.37
N SER A 228 -11.76 4.99 42.18
CA SER A 228 -12.32 3.72 42.64
C SER A 228 -11.95 2.57 41.71
N ASN A 229 -11.56 1.44 42.28
CA ASN A 229 -11.33 0.20 41.56
C ASN A 229 -12.69 -0.50 41.31
N THR A 230 -13.05 -0.65 40.04
CA THR A 230 -14.32 -1.23 39.60
C THR A 230 -14.20 -2.69 39.19
N ILE A 231 -13.02 -3.32 39.37
CA ILE A 231 -12.78 -4.71 39.00
C ILE A 231 -13.78 -5.66 39.66
N SER A 232 -14.48 -6.44 38.84
CA SER A 232 -15.51 -7.38 39.32
C SER A 232 -14.88 -8.64 39.94
N ALA A 233 -15.67 -9.40 40.71
CA ALA A 233 -15.20 -10.67 41.29
C ALA A 233 -14.84 -11.73 40.23
N GLU A 234 -15.47 -11.68 39.05
CA GLU A 234 -15.16 -12.56 37.92
C GLU A 234 -13.82 -12.19 37.29
N GLN A 235 -13.60 -10.90 37.03
CA GLN A 235 -12.33 -10.36 36.54
C GLN A 235 -11.18 -10.59 37.53
N GLN A 236 -11.42 -10.44 38.84
CA GLN A 236 -10.43 -10.82 39.85
C GLN A 236 -10.01 -12.29 39.72
N ALA A 237 -10.95 -13.19 39.44
CA ALA A 237 -10.62 -14.61 39.25
C ALA A 237 -9.78 -14.86 37.99
N LEU A 238 -10.02 -14.12 36.90
CA LEU A 238 -9.20 -14.17 35.69
C LEU A 238 -7.80 -13.59 35.90
N ALA A 239 -7.69 -12.45 36.60
CA ALA A 239 -6.41 -11.87 36.98
C ALA A 239 -5.59 -12.87 37.81
N VAL A 240 -6.17 -13.47 38.84
CA VAL A 240 -5.50 -14.50 39.65
C VAL A 240 -5.08 -15.71 38.79
N LYS A 241 -5.89 -16.11 37.81
CA LYS A 241 -5.52 -17.18 36.86
C LYS A 241 -4.30 -16.80 36.04
N ALA A 242 -4.22 -15.58 35.50
CA ALA A 242 -3.08 -15.10 34.74
C ALA A 242 -1.79 -15.06 35.60
N LEU A 243 -1.88 -14.52 36.81
CA LEU A 243 -0.75 -14.47 37.77
C LEU A 243 -0.24 -15.88 38.14
N GLN A 244 -1.16 -16.83 38.33
CA GLN A 244 -0.80 -18.23 38.56
C GLN A 244 -0.13 -18.84 37.32
N GLY A 245 -0.61 -18.51 36.12
CA GLY A 245 -0.01 -18.92 34.86
C GLY A 245 1.46 -18.52 34.75
N TRP A 246 1.79 -17.27 35.07
CA TRP A 246 3.19 -16.80 35.13
C TRP A 246 4.01 -17.52 36.21
N SER A 247 3.41 -17.77 37.38
CA SER A 247 4.08 -18.51 38.45
C SER A 247 4.43 -19.95 38.04
N ASP A 248 3.49 -20.62 37.37
CA ASP A 248 3.64 -21.99 36.90
C ASP A 248 4.63 -22.08 35.72
N ALA A 249 4.49 -21.18 34.73
CA ALA A 249 5.35 -21.12 33.54
C ALA A 249 6.83 -20.83 33.89
N SER A 250 7.07 -20.00 34.92
CA SER A 250 8.41 -19.73 35.43
C SER A 250 9.01 -20.90 36.24
N GLY A 251 8.25 -21.98 36.47
CA GLY A 251 8.68 -23.11 37.29
C GLY A 251 8.82 -22.76 38.78
N GLY A 252 8.06 -21.76 39.27
CA GLY A 252 8.12 -21.27 40.65
C GLY A 252 9.27 -20.28 40.92
N LYS A 253 9.89 -19.75 39.87
CA LYS A 253 10.88 -18.68 39.97
C LYS A 253 10.25 -17.32 40.29
N ILE A 254 9.04 -17.09 39.80
CA ILE A 254 8.20 -15.95 40.15
C ILE A 254 6.99 -16.50 40.90
N GLU A 255 6.64 -15.88 42.02
CA GLU A 255 5.48 -16.28 42.82
C GLU A 255 4.64 -15.05 43.17
N PHE A 256 3.40 -15.02 42.68
CA PHE A 256 2.44 -13.99 43.04
C PHE A 256 1.66 -14.37 44.31
N ILE A 257 1.66 -13.49 45.32
CA ILE A 257 0.96 -13.71 46.59
C ILE A 257 0.04 -12.52 46.90
N GLN A 258 -1.24 -12.79 47.12
CA GLN A 258 -2.16 -11.74 47.55
C GLN A 258 -1.85 -11.33 49.00
N ASP A 259 -1.60 -10.05 49.24
CA ASP A 259 -1.33 -9.49 50.58
C ASP A 259 -2.24 -8.28 50.85
N THR A 260 -3.36 -8.53 51.54
CA THR A 260 -4.35 -7.50 51.86
C THR A 260 -3.95 -6.58 53.02
N GLU A 261 -2.83 -6.86 53.69
CA GLU A 261 -2.38 -6.12 54.88
C GLU A 261 -1.13 -5.27 54.59
N ALA A 262 -0.36 -5.58 53.53
CA ALA A 262 0.78 -4.79 53.07
C ALA A 262 0.38 -3.38 52.59
N ASP A 263 1.27 -2.39 52.73
CA ASP A 263 1.02 -1.03 52.23
C ASP A 263 1.02 -0.98 50.69
N LEU A 264 0.33 0.01 50.07
CA LEU A 264 0.31 0.18 48.61
C LEU A 264 1.72 0.30 47.99
N SER A 265 2.68 0.84 48.76
CA SER A 265 4.09 0.93 48.37
C SER A 265 4.87 -0.38 48.48
N GLU A 266 4.21 -1.50 48.80
CA GLU A 266 4.82 -2.82 48.95
C GLU A 266 4.13 -3.89 48.09
N ILE A 267 3.17 -3.49 47.24
CA ILE A 267 2.40 -4.40 46.39
C ILE A 267 2.35 -3.91 44.94
N VAL A 268 1.98 -4.81 44.04
CA VAL A 268 1.42 -4.50 42.74
C VAL A 268 -0.10 -4.33 42.91
N ASN A 269 -0.60 -3.11 42.79
CA ASN A 269 -2.03 -2.87 42.89
C ASN A 269 -2.72 -3.16 41.54
N ILE A 270 -3.72 -4.04 41.54
CA ILE A 270 -4.39 -4.50 40.32
C ILE A 270 -5.82 -3.96 40.30
N GLY A 271 -6.26 -3.38 39.18
CA GLY A 271 -7.61 -2.85 39.08
C GLY A 271 -8.12 -2.59 37.68
N VAL A 272 -9.41 -2.22 37.66
CA VAL A 272 -10.10 -1.65 36.49
C VAL A 272 -10.62 -0.29 36.93
N GLY A 273 -10.45 0.76 36.12
CA GLY A 273 -10.87 2.10 36.50
C GLY A 273 -10.51 3.16 35.47
N ASP A 274 -10.76 4.42 35.84
CA ASP A 274 -10.37 5.57 35.01
C ASP A 274 -8.84 5.69 34.92
N LEU A 275 -8.29 5.70 33.71
CA LEU A 275 -6.85 5.82 33.47
C LEU A 275 -6.30 7.20 33.83
N ALA A 276 -7.16 8.21 34.05
CA ALA A 276 -6.75 9.52 34.55
C ALA A 276 -6.07 9.44 35.93
N ALA A 277 -6.24 8.33 36.66
CA ALA A 277 -5.47 8.01 37.86
C ALA A 277 -3.96 8.03 37.63
N PHE A 278 -3.51 7.76 36.41
CA PHE A 278 -2.10 7.60 36.05
C PHE A 278 -1.64 8.53 34.93
N GLY A 279 -2.45 9.55 34.61
CA GLY A 279 -2.10 10.56 33.59
C GLY A 279 -2.43 10.15 32.15
N HIS A 280 -3.24 9.11 31.96
CA HIS A 280 -3.73 8.64 30.66
C HIS A 280 -5.22 8.96 30.48
N THR A 281 -5.72 8.86 29.26
CA THR A 281 -7.13 9.11 28.93
C THR A 281 -7.88 7.79 28.89
N SER A 282 -8.95 7.66 29.66
CA SER A 282 -9.91 6.56 29.50
C SER A 282 -10.79 6.80 28.28
N GLN A 283 -10.76 5.90 27.32
CA GLN A 283 -11.62 5.91 26.13
C GLN A 283 -11.75 4.49 25.60
N ARG A 284 -12.88 4.19 24.97
CA ARG A 284 -13.06 2.88 24.35
C ARG A 284 -12.03 2.69 23.24
N ASP A 285 -11.53 1.47 23.13
CA ASP A 285 -10.65 1.00 22.08
C ASP A 285 -9.34 1.79 21.97
N GLY A 286 -8.89 2.35 23.10
CA GLY A 286 -7.66 3.10 23.22
C GLY A 286 -6.59 2.27 23.93
N THR A 287 -6.15 2.77 25.08
CA THR A 287 -5.28 2.00 26.00
C THR A 287 -6.14 0.97 26.74
N LEU A 288 -5.90 -0.32 26.48
CA LEU A 288 -6.62 -1.40 27.15
C LEU A 288 -6.15 -1.58 28.59
N GLY A 289 -4.83 -1.53 28.77
CA GLY A 289 -4.16 -1.78 30.03
C GLY A 289 -2.87 -0.98 30.11
N LEU A 290 -2.47 -0.68 31.33
CA LEU A 290 -1.16 -0.15 31.62
C LEU A 290 -0.57 -0.85 32.84
N SER A 291 0.74 -1.01 32.82
CA SER A 291 1.50 -1.48 33.96
C SER A 291 2.70 -0.61 34.24
N GLN A 292 3.01 -0.51 35.53
CA GLN A 292 4.21 0.12 36.02
C GLN A 292 4.85 -0.81 37.03
N VAL A 293 6.16 -0.97 36.94
CA VAL A 293 6.91 -1.79 37.87
C VAL A 293 8.16 -1.06 38.33
N GLN A 294 8.40 -1.09 39.64
CA GLN A 294 9.58 -0.58 40.29
C GLN A 294 10.18 -1.67 41.14
N THR A 295 11.51 -1.77 41.10
CA THR A 295 12.28 -2.65 41.98
C THR A 295 13.16 -1.83 42.91
N SER A 296 13.27 -2.25 44.17
CA SER A 296 14.20 -1.64 45.11
C SER A 296 15.34 -2.61 45.45
N GLU A 297 16.59 -2.20 45.24
CA GLU A 297 17.76 -2.87 45.80
C GLU A 297 17.97 -2.43 47.26
N GLN A 298 17.66 -3.30 48.22
CA GLN A 298 18.12 -3.13 49.60
C GLN A 298 18.51 -4.48 50.22
N ASP A 299 19.73 -4.98 49.94
CA ASP A 299 20.50 -6.02 50.66
C ASP A 299 19.78 -7.33 51.13
N GLU A 300 18.50 -7.51 50.83
CA GLU A 300 17.59 -8.63 51.06
C GLU A 300 16.58 -8.61 49.88
N GLN A 301 16.14 -9.80 49.42
CA GLN A 301 15.14 -10.08 48.35
C GLN A 301 14.47 -8.85 47.67
N PRO A 302 14.56 -8.70 46.33
CA PRO A 302 14.06 -7.53 45.63
C PRO A 302 12.55 -7.39 45.84
N LYS A 303 12.13 -6.19 46.24
CA LYS A 303 10.70 -5.85 46.32
C LYS A 303 10.25 -5.35 44.96
N VAL A 304 9.24 -6.02 44.40
CA VAL A 304 8.52 -5.61 43.19
C VAL A 304 7.26 -4.86 43.63
N VAL A 305 7.16 -3.60 43.25
CA VAL A 305 6.05 -2.70 43.60
C VAL A 305 5.57 -2.04 42.33
N GLY A 306 4.27 -1.84 42.17
CA GLY A 306 3.77 -1.33 40.91
C GLY A 306 2.26 -1.30 40.80
N MET A 307 1.79 -1.34 39.55
CA MET A 307 0.38 -1.49 39.25
C MET A 307 0.16 -2.29 37.98
N ILE A 308 -1.04 -2.84 37.88
CA ILE A 308 -1.67 -3.22 36.62
C ILE A 308 -3.06 -2.58 36.63
N TRP A 309 -3.36 -1.73 35.66
CA TRP A 309 -4.62 -1.01 35.61
C TRP A 309 -5.24 -1.09 34.22
N LEU A 310 -6.42 -1.68 34.15
CA LEU A 310 -7.19 -1.84 32.91
C LEU A 310 -8.24 -0.75 32.79
N ASP A 311 -8.53 -0.31 31.56
CA ASP A 311 -9.47 0.79 31.34
C ASP A 311 -10.91 0.34 31.58
N GLN A 312 -11.63 1.09 32.42
CA GLN A 312 -13.06 0.89 32.64
C GLN A 312 -13.94 1.23 31.43
N ALA A 313 -13.41 1.96 30.44
CA ALA A 313 -14.16 2.34 29.24
C ALA A 313 -14.37 1.16 28.26
N GLU A 314 -13.61 0.08 28.44
CA GLU A 314 -13.59 -1.05 27.52
C GLU A 314 -14.71 -2.06 27.74
N ASN A 315 -15.10 -2.73 26.65
CA ASN A 315 -16.05 -3.83 26.69
C ASN A 315 -15.32 -5.15 26.98
N TRP A 316 -15.10 -5.43 28.26
CA TRP A 316 -14.39 -6.63 28.70
C TRP A 316 -15.20 -7.92 28.48
N GLU A 317 -14.61 -8.84 27.74
CA GLU A 317 -15.02 -10.24 27.66
C GLU A 317 -14.37 -11.00 28.84
N ASN A 318 -15.16 -11.81 29.58
CA ASN A 318 -14.69 -12.52 30.78
C ASN A 318 -14.71 -14.07 30.67
N HIS A 319 -15.06 -14.66 29.52
CA HIS A 319 -15.00 -16.11 29.29
C HIS A 319 -13.65 -16.52 28.70
N TYR A 320 -12.81 -17.02 29.58
CA TYR A 320 -11.53 -17.62 29.21
C TYR A 320 -11.62 -18.73 28.14
N ASN A 321 -10.83 -18.58 27.07
CA ASN A 321 -10.53 -19.51 25.99
C ASN A 321 -11.74 -19.84 25.08
N ASN A 322 -12.43 -18.82 24.58
CA ASN A 322 -13.64 -18.94 23.74
C ASN A 322 -13.52 -18.37 22.31
N GLY A 323 -12.34 -17.92 21.91
CA GLY A 323 -12.05 -17.18 20.69
C GLY A 323 -12.37 -15.69 20.80
N ASN A 324 -11.89 -14.91 19.83
CA ASN A 324 -12.20 -13.48 19.76
C ASN A 324 -13.71 -13.25 19.60
N VAL A 325 -14.27 -12.42 20.48
CA VAL A 325 -15.67 -11.96 20.41
C VAL A 325 -15.69 -10.54 19.86
N ASN A 326 -16.50 -10.30 18.81
CA ASN A 326 -16.60 -9.00 18.15
C ASN A 326 -16.90 -7.87 19.14
N ASN A 327 -16.21 -6.74 18.97
CA ASN A 327 -16.36 -5.50 19.77
C ASN A 327 -16.11 -5.70 21.27
N SER A 328 -15.21 -6.61 21.64
CA SER A 328 -14.78 -6.82 23.02
C SER A 328 -13.34 -7.27 23.10
N TYR A 329 -12.70 -7.05 24.25
CA TYR A 329 -11.33 -7.47 24.52
C TYR A 329 -11.33 -8.56 25.58
N ASP A 330 -10.58 -9.64 25.35
CA ASP A 330 -10.44 -10.70 26.34
C ASP A 330 -9.67 -10.19 27.56
N PHE A 331 -10.37 -10.15 28.69
CA PHE A 331 -9.82 -9.63 29.93
C PHE A 331 -8.61 -10.44 30.38
N PHE A 332 -8.63 -11.77 30.19
CA PHE A 332 -7.51 -12.63 30.58
C PHE A 332 -6.24 -12.30 29.81
N THR A 333 -6.35 -12.07 28.52
CA THR A 333 -5.23 -11.76 27.62
C THR A 333 -4.56 -10.46 28.04
N VAL A 334 -5.34 -9.39 28.17
CA VAL A 334 -4.79 -8.07 28.54
C VAL A 334 -4.14 -8.11 29.92
N ILE A 335 -4.81 -8.71 30.92
CA ILE A 335 -4.22 -8.80 32.27
C ILE A 335 -2.99 -9.71 32.30
N ALA A 336 -2.94 -10.76 31.47
CA ALA A 336 -1.80 -11.64 31.36
C ALA A 336 -0.60 -10.95 30.72
N HIS A 337 -0.82 -10.15 29.67
CA HIS A 337 0.21 -9.33 29.03
C HIS A 337 0.83 -8.34 30.03
N GLU A 338 0.00 -7.54 30.71
CA GLU A 338 0.47 -6.57 31.69
C GLU A 338 1.17 -7.22 32.90
N ALA A 339 0.73 -8.43 33.29
CA ALA A 339 1.42 -9.21 34.31
C ALA A 339 2.80 -9.70 33.85
N GLY A 340 3.02 -9.86 32.54
CA GLY A 340 4.33 -10.16 31.96
C GLY A 340 5.33 -9.02 32.19
N HIS A 341 4.92 -7.77 31.99
CA HIS A 341 5.76 -6.60 32.29
C HIS A 341 6.13 -6.50 33.78
N VAL A 342 5.16 -6.73 34.67
CA VAL A 342 5.42 -6.79 36.12
C VAL A 342 6.36 -7.93 36.49
N SER A 343 6.34 -9.01 35.71
CA SER A 343 7.26 -10.15 35.83
C SER A 343 8.66 -9.88 35.21
N GLY A 344 8.83 -8.74 34.54
CA GLY A 344 10.09 -8.25 33.99
C GLY A 344 10.31 -8.48 32.49
N LEU A 345 9.26 -8.84 31.73
CA LEU A 345 9.35 -9.08 30.29
C LEU A 345 9.09 -7.82 29.47
N GLU A 346 9.86 -7.61 28.40
CA GLU A 346 9.64 -6.61 27.35
C GLU A 346 8.59 -7.03 26.34
N ASP A 347 8.00 -6.03 25.69
CA ASP A 347 7.29 -6.25 24.43
C ASP A 347 8.22 -6.87 23.41
N ILE A 348 7.73 -7.84 22.67
CA ILE A 348 8.43 -8.40 21.52
C ILE A 348 7.84 -7.81 20.22
N PHE A 349 8.74 -7.48 19.29
CA PHE A 349 8.39 -6.88 17.99
C PHE A 349 7.97 -7.92 16.94
N GLN A 350 8.08 -9.22 17.25
CA GLN A 350 7.68 -10.29 16.32
C GLN A 350 6.18 -10.52 16.41
N SER A 351 5.49 -10.43 15.27
CA SER A 351 4.08 -10.76 15.09
C SER A 351 3.86 -12.28 15.04
N ASP A 352 4.31 -12.99 16.08
CA ASP A 352 3.89 -14.38 16.31
C ASP A 352 2.57 -14.34 17.09
N PRO A 353 1.42 -14.68 16.48
CA PRO A 353 0.12 -14.62 17.13
C PRO A 353 0.01 -15.56 18.33
N ALA A 354 0.98 -16.45 18.55
CA ALA A 354 1.05 -17.32 19.71
C ALA A 354 1.67 -16.63 20.94
N GLN A 355 2.42 -15.53 20.75
CA GLN A 355 3.15 -14.83 21.81
C GLN A 355 2.26 -13.80 22.52
N LEU A 356 2.18 -13.93 23.84
CA LEU A 356 1.39 -13.02 24.66
C LEU A 356 2.00 -11.61 24.77
N MET A 357 3.33 -11.48 24.69
CA MET A 357 4.03 -10.21 24.88
C MET A 357 4.15 -9.36 23.60
N SER A 358 3.24 -9.53 22.63
CA SER A 358 3.18 -8.68 21.43
C SER A 358 2.78 -7.25 21.79
N ARG A 359 3.32 -6.25 21.08
CA ARG A 359 3.04 -4.81 21.34
C ARG A 359 1.57 -4.38 21.26
N GLY A 360 0.73 -5.17 20.59
CA GLY A 360 -0.70 -4.90 20.46
C GLY A 360 -1.52 -6.14 20.81
N TYR A 361 -2.77 -5.91 21.20
CA TYR A 361 -3.75 -6.97 21.35
C TYR A 361 -4.19 -7.47 19.98
N GLU A 362 -3.82 -8.69 19.58
CA GLU A 362 -4.19 -9.24 18.26
C GLU A 362 -5.28 -10.31 18.38
N THR A 363 -5.10 -11.25 19.30
CA THR A 363 -6.01 -12.38 19.49
C THR A 363 -6.11 -12.78 20.96
N GLU A 364 -7.13 -13.58 21.30
CA GLU A 364 -7.27 -14.19 22.60
C GLU A 364 -6.11 -15.19 22.87
N HIS A 365 -5.46 -15.03 24.02
CA HIS A 365 -4.37 -15.87 24.48
C HIS A 365 -4.78 -16.77 25.65
N SER A 366 -4.02 -17.86 25.83
CA SER A 366 -4.26 -18.84 26.89
C SER A 366 -3.05 -18.98 27.83
N LEU A 367 -3.13 -19.92 28.78
CA LEU A 367 -1.99 -20.25 29.66
C LEU A 367 -0.81 -20.84 28.87
N GLU A 368 -1.07 -21.41 27.69
CA GLU A 368 -0.03 -21.92 26.80
C GLU A 368 0.82 -20.77 26.23
N SER A 369 0.19 -19.65 25.86
CA SER A 369 0.88 -18.44 25.36
C SER A 369 1.80 -17.84 26.44
N ILE A 370 1.37 -17.82 27.71
CA ILE A 370 2.26 -17.42 28.83
C ILE A 370 3.52 -18.31 28.87
N SER A 371 3.32 -19.62 28.74
CA SER A 371 4.43 -20.59 28.79
C SER A 371 5.39 -20.42 27.60
N GLN A 372 4.85 -20.10 26.42
CA GLN A 372 5.65 -19.81 25.23
C GLN A 372 6.42 -18.50 25.37
N SER A 373 5.80 -17.45 25.92
CA SER A 373 6.45 -16.16 26.13
C SER A 373 7.59 -16.21 27.14
N VAL A 374 7.54 -17.08 28.16
CA VAL A 374 8.69 -17.34 29.04
C VAL A 374 9.88 -17.94 28.27
N ASN A 375 9.63 -18.80 27.27
CA ASN A 375 10.70 -19.45 26.50
C ASN A 375 11.38 -18.49 25.50
N ASN A 376 10.66 -17.47 25.05
CA ASN A 376 11.12 -16.47 24.08
C ASN A 376 11.39 -15.10 24.71
N ALA A 377 11.40 -15.03 26.05
CA ALA A 377 11.44 -13.78 26.80
C ALA A 377 12.71 -12.96 26.52
N ILE A 378 12.50 -11.68 26.19
CA ILE A 378 13.48 -10.63 26.44
C ILE A 378 13.09 -9.99 27.77
N PHE A 379 14.03 -9.95 28.69
CA PHE A 379 13.80 -9.46 30.05
C PHE A 379 14.52 -8.11 30.23
N MET A 380 13.90 -7.21 30.99
CA MET A 380 14.35 -5.83 31.15
C MET A 380 15.56 -5.66 32.07
N PRO A 381 16.49 -4.75 31.75
CA PRO A 381 17.36 -4.14 32.75
C PRO A 381 16.58 -3.12 33.59
N MET A 382 16.26 -3.44 34.84
CA MET A 382 15.56 -2.50 35.73
C MET A 382 16.53 -1.54 36.44
N ASP A 383 16.59 -0.26 36.00
CA ASP A 383 17.15 0.86 36.79
C ASP A 383 16.04 1.53 37.61
N SER A 384 16.40 1.89 38.85
CA SER A 384 15.69 2.74 39.82
C SER A 384 15.13 4.09 39.33
N GLN A 385 15.25 4.43 38.04
CA GLN A 385 14.90 5.75 37.48
C GLN A 385 13.54 5.81 36.74
N ASN A 386 12.85 4.69 36.50
CA ASN A 386 11.55 4.66 35.79
C ASN A 386 10.34 5.12 36.63
N GLY A 387 10.56 5.99 37.63
CA GLY A 387 9.56 6.41 38.61
C GLY A 387 8.84 7.73 38.34
N ASN A 388 8.92 8.30 37.15
CA ASN A 388 8.04 9.40 36.73
C ASN A 388 7.05 8.83 35.71
N GLY A 389 5.74 9.02 35.90
CA GLY A 389 4.65 8.42 35.13
C GLY A 389 4.57 8.72 33.62
N ALA A 390 5.70 8.92 32.94
CA ALA A 390 5.86 8.98 31.48
C ALA A 390 6.42 7.66 30.88
N ASN A 391 6.78 6.67 31.70
CA ASN A 391 7.41 5.41 31.28
C ASN A 391 6.56 4.16 31.66
N ALA A 392 5.23 4.24 31.58
CA ALA A 392 4.38 3.05 31.75
C ALA A 392 4.45 2.17 30.49
N PHE A 393 4.36 0.84 30.67
CA PHE A 393 4.03 -0.04 29.55
C PHE A 393 2.54 0.11 29.26
N VAL A 394 2.20 0.12 27.98
CA VAL A 394 0.86 0.45 27.52
C VAL A 394 0.47 -0.54 26.42
N LEU A 395 -0.44 -1.45 26.74
CA LEU A 395 -1.09 -2.26 25.72
C LEU A 395 -2.23 -1.45 25.10
N HIS A 396 -2.13 -1.23 23.80
CA HIS A 396 -3.20 -0.63 23.01
C HIS A 396 -4.08 -1.72 22.42
N ALA A 397 -5.36 -1.39 22.24
CA ALA A 397 -6.21 -2.17 21.38
C ALA A 397 -5.60 -2.17 19.98
N MET A 398 -5.33 -3.34 19.39
CA MET A 398 -5.47 -3.37 17.95
C MET A 398 -6.96 -3.52 17.69
N VAL A 399 -7.53 -2.42 17.19
CA VAL A 399 -8.89 -2.29 16.63
C VAL A 399 -10.01 -2.04 17.65
N ALA A 400 -10.27 -0.75 17.90
CA ALA A 400 -11.64 -0.25 17.78
C ALA A 400 -12.12 -0.65 16.41
N THR A 401 -13.07 -1.56 16.27
CA THR A 401 -13.77 -1.65 14.99
C THR A 401 -14.58 -0.37 14.89
N PRO A 402 -14.26 0.54 13.96
CA PRO A 402 -15.01 1.78 13.85
C PRO A 402 -16.46 1.44 13.58
N GLU A 403 -17.40 2.19 14.15
CA GLU A 403 -18.79 2.03 13.77
C GLU A 403 -18.86 2.20 12.24
N GLN A 404 -19.49 1.26 11.54
CA GLN A 404 -19.60 1.26 10.08
C GLN A 404 -20.91 1.92 9.64
N LEU A 405 -21.07 2.18 8.33
CA LEU A 405 -22.32 2.73 7.79
C LEU A 405 -23.48 1.75 7.97
N THR A 406 -24.61 2.26 8.45
CA THR A 406 -25.86 1.50 8.55
C THR A 406 -26.72 1.64 7.29
N PRO A 407 -27.62 0.68 7.00
CA PRO A 407 -28.60 0.78 5.91
C PRO A 407 -29.41 2.08 5.90
N SER A 408 -29.76 2.60 7.08
CA SER A 408 -30.51 3.86 7.20
C SER A 408 -29.65 5.04 6.76
N GLU A 409 -28.40 5.12 7.22
CA GLU A 409 -27.47 6.17 6.83
C GLU A 409 -27.18 6.11 5.33
N VAL A 410 -26.98 4.92 4.77
CA VAL A 410 -26.80 4.73 3.33
C VAL A 410 -28.00 5.27 2.56
N ALA A 411 -29.23 4.93 2.95
CA ALA A 411 -30.44 5.44 2.31
C ALA A 411 -30.54 6.98 2.38
N ASP A 412 -30.24 7.56 3.55
CA ASP A 412 -30.28 8.99 3.78
C ASP A 412 -29.20 9.74 2.98
N LEU A 413 -27.98 9.21 2.91
CA LEU A 413 -26.88 9.77 2.12
C LEU A 413 -27.18 9.73 0.62
N LEU A 414 -27.77 8.65 0.11
CA LEU A 414 -28.25 8.59 -1.28
C LEU A 414 -29.35 9.64 -1.53
N ASN A 415 -30.28 9.84 -0.58
CA ASN A 415 -31.37 10.83 -0.70
C ASN A 415 -30.79 12.23 -0.82
N TYR A 416 -29.89 12.53 0.10
CA TYR A 416 -29.20 13.80 0.13
C TYR A 416 -28.40 14.05 -1.16
N GLY A 417 -27.64 13.06 -1.65
CA GLY A 417 -26.87 13.19 -2.89
C GLY A 417 -27.72 13.58 -4.12
N SER A 418 -28.90 12.99 -4.27
CA SER A 418 -29.83 13.32 -5.37
C SER A 418 -30.50 14.71 -5.22
N GLU A 419 -30.44 15.30 -4.03
CA GLU A 419 -30.98 16.63 -3.76
C GLU A 419 -29.95 17.76 -3.96
N VAL A 420 -28.66 17.44 -4.13
CA VAL A 420 -27.58 18.43 -4.20
C VAL A 420 -27.69 19.31 -5.43
N THR A 421 -28.01 18.74 -6.60
CA THR A 421 -28.12 19.47 -7.86
C THR A 421 -29.45 19.20 -8.55
N ALA A 422 -29.91 20.12 -9.39
CA ALA A 422 -31.16 19.97 -10.13
C ALA A 422 -31.11 18.95 -11.29
N SER A 423 -29.97 18.29 -11.51
CA SER A 423 -29.84 17.22 -12.49
C SER A 423 -30.65 15.98 -12.07
N ASN A 424 -31.00 15.14 -13.04
CA ASN A 424 -31.74 13.89 -12.82
C ASN A 424 -31.11 12.73 -13.59
N ASP A 425 -29.84 12.89 -14.00
CA ASP A 425 -29.10 12.01 -14.89
C ASP A 425 -27.82 11.42 -14.25
N ALA A 426 -27.70 11.46 -12.91
CA ALA A 426 -26.59 10.86 -12.16
C ALA A 426 -26.89 9.43 -11.68
N ILE A 427 -25.82 8.69 -11.41
CA ILE A 427 -25.81 7.49 -10.57
C ILE A 427 -24.93 7.78 -9.37
N ILE A 428 -25.42 7.47 -8.17
CA ILE A 428 -24.73 7.65 -6.90
C ILE A 428 -24.56 6.27 -6.25
N ALA A 429 -23.33 5.88 -5.92
CA ALA A 429 -23.01 4.61 -5.28
C ALA A 429 -22.24 4.86 -3.97
N ILE A 430 -22.55 4.07 -2.95
CA ILE A 430 -21.86 4.07 -1.66
C ILE A 430 -21.29 2.67 -1.43
N VAL A 431 -20.01 2.62 -1.03
CA VAL A 431 -19.31 1.39 -0.69
C VAL A 431 -18.69 1.49 0.71
N ASP A 432 -18.50 0.35 1.38
CA ASP A 432 -17.70 0.28 2.61
C ASP A 432 -16.19 0.38 2.30
N ARG A 433 -15.36 0.33 3.34
CA ARG A 433 -13.89 0.39 3.22
C ARG A 433 -13.30 -0.80 2.43
N ASN A 434 -14.00 -1.92 2.33
CA ASN A 434 -13.59 -3.06 1.51
C ASN A 434 -14.06 -2.94 0.04
N GLY A 435 -14.83 -1.90 -0.30
CA GLY A 435 -15.39 -1.71 -1.63
C GLY A 435 -16.63 -2.54 -1.92
N ASN A 436 -17.28 -3.12 -0.89
CA ASN A 436 -18.57 -3.77 -1.02
C ASN A 436 -19.67 -2.73 -1.28
N ILE A 437 -20.59 -3.03 -2.19
CA ILE A 437 -21.68 -2.12 -2.55
C ILE A 437 -22.72 -2.11 -1.42
N LEU A 438 -22.90 -0.95 -0.78
CA LEU A 438 -23.85 -0.77 0.30
C LEU A 438 -25.19 -0.22 -0.17
N GLY A 439 -25.18 0.61 -1.21
CA GLY A 439 -26.38 1.23 -1.75
C GLY A 439 -26.09 1.94 -3.07
N VAL A 440 -27.07 1.94 -3.96
CA VAL A 440 -26.97 2.62 -5.27
C VAL A 440 -28.28 3.33 -5.56
N ARG A 441 -28.21 4.58 -6.01
CA ARG A 441 -29.32 5.31 -6.61
C ARG A 441 -29.03 5.61 -8.08
N ALA A 442 -29.99 5.31 -8.94
CA ALA A 442 -30.03 5.79 -10.31
C ALA A 442 -31.15 6.82 -10.45
N GLU A 443 -30.83 8.02 -10.90
CA GLU A 443 -31.80 9.10 -11.08
C GLU A 443 -32.73 8.86 -12.27
N GLN A 444 -33.85 9.60 -12.34
CA GLN A 444 -34.95 9.25 -13.23
C GLN A 444 -34.57 9.25 -14.72
N ASP A 445 -33.76 10.20 -15.18
CA ASP A 445 -33.37 10.27 -16.60
C ASP A 445 -32.42 9.11 -16.95
N VAL A 446 -31.64 8.59 -15.99
CA VAL A 446 -30.86 7.35 -16.17
C VAL A 446 -31.78 6.15 -16.33
N LEU A 447 -32.76 6.01 -15.44
CA LEU A 447 -33.74 4.92 -15.51
C LEU A 447 -34.55 4.95 -16.82
N ASP A 448 -34.91 6.13 -17.28
CA ASP A 448 -35.62 6.33 -18.54
C ASP A 448 -34.73 6.01 -19.75
N THR A 449 -33.43 6.36 -19.69
CA THR A 449 -32.43 6.08 -20.73
C THR A 449 -32.23 4.58 -20.91
N PHE A 450 -32.10 3.82 -19.82
CA PHE A 450 -31.89 2.37 -19.84
C PHE A 450 -33.19 1.57 -19.69
N ALA A 451 -34.34 2.18 -19.96
CA ALA A 451 -35.64 1.53 -19.83
C ALA A 451 -35.73 0.29 -20.76
N GLY A 452 -35.81 -0.90 -20.15
CA GLY A 452 -35.83 -2.18 -20.88
C GLY A 452 -34.45 -2.78 -21.18
N ASP A 453 -33.37 -2.16 -20.69
CA ASP A 453 -31.99 -2.66 -20.76
C ASP A 453 -31.34 -2.73 -19.36
N PRO A 454 -31.72 -3.73 -18.54
CA PRO A 454 -31.18 -3.87 -17.18
C PRO A 454 -29.68 -4.17 -17.16
N GLN A 455 -29.12 -4.81 -18.20
CA GLN A 455 -27.69 -5.08 -18.29
C GLN A 455 -26.90 -3.81 -18.64
N GLY A 456 -27.44 -2.96 -19.54
CA GLY A 456 -26.89 -1.63 -19.80
C GLY A 456 -26.91 -0.74 -18.55
N LEU A 457 -28.00 -0.76 -17.79
CA LEU A 457 -28.07 -0.06 -16.50
C LEU A 457 -27.04 -0.58 -15.49
N ALA A 458 -26.87 -1.90 -15.37
CA ALA A 458 -25.87 -2.49 -14.48
C ALA A 458 -24.45 -2.05 -14.85
N PHE A 459 -24.10 -2.05 -16.14
CA PHE A 459 -22.82 -1.53 -16.64
C PHE A 459 -22.61 -0.04 -16.35
N ALA A 460 -23.67 0.77 -16.46
CA ALA A 460 -23.63 2.19 -16.11
C ALA A 460 -23.40 2.38 -14.60
N ILE A 461 -24.06 1.58 -13.75
CA ILE A 461 -23.89 1.61 -12.29
C ILE A 461 -22.46 1.27 -11.87
N ASP A 462 -21.83 0.28 -12.51
CA ASP A 462 -20.43 -0.05 -12.25
C ASP A 462 -19.49 1.15 -12.43
N GLY A 463 -19.88 2.16 -13.22
CA GLY A 463 -19.14 3.40 -13.35
C GLY A 463 -19.09 4.24 -12.07
N ALA A 464 -20.22 4.35 -11.37
CA ALA A 464 -20.28 5.00 -10.05
C ALA A 464 -19.58 4.16 -8.98
N VAL A 465 -19.74 2.84 -9.01
CA VAL A 465 -19.07 1.90 -8.09
C VAL A 465 -17.55 2.01 -8.22
N ALA A 466 -17.01 2.08 -9.44
CA ALA A 466 -15.56 2.24 -9.66
C ALA A 466 -15.01 3.52 -9.01
N LYS A 467 -15.75 4.65 -9.08
CA LYS A 467 -15.38 5.90 -8.40
C LYS A 467 -15.46 5.78 -6.87
N ALA A 468 -16.51 5.15 -6.35
CA ALA A 468 -16.69 4.93 -4.92
C ALA A 468 -15.54 4.07 -4.36
N ARG A 469 -15.17 3.00 -5.09
CA ARG A 469 -14.03 2.12 -4.78
C ARG A 469 -12.70 2.84 -4.80
N THR A 470 -12.43 3.69 -5.79
CA THR A 470 -11.19 4.47 -5.80
C THR A 470 -11.01 5.24 -4.49
N ALA A 471 -12.06 5.92 -4.03
CA ALA A 471 -11.98 6.66 -2.78
C ALA A 471 -11.81 5.77 -1.55
N ALA A 472 -12.62 4.71 -1.43
CA ALA A 472 -12.63 3.81 -0.28
C ALA A 472 -11.34 2.99 -0.15
N LEU A 473 -10.78 2.54 -1.28
CA LEU A 473 -9.65 1.60 -1.28
C LEU A 473 -8.29 2.30 -1.19
N PHE A 474 -8.17 3.55 -1.66
CA PHE A 474 -6.91 4.31 -1.66
C PHE A 474 -6.71 5.15 -0.41
N SER A 475 -7.78 5.67 0.19
CA SER A 475 -7.63 6.50 1.38
C SER A 475 -7.16 5.68 2.57
N ASN A 476 -6.50 6.35 3.51
CA ASN A 476 -6.18 5.82 4.83
C ASN A 476 -6.74 6.75 5.91
N GLY A 477 -6.93 6.22 7.11
CA GLY A 477 -7.73 6.86 8.14
C GLY A 477 -8.01 5.90 9.27
N ASP A 478 -7.06 5.78 10.19
CA ASP A 478 -7.22 5.08 11.45
C ASP A 478 -6.47 5.90 12.53
N PRO A 479 -7.17 6.45 13.53
CA PRO A 479 -6.55 7.22 14.60
C PRO A 479 -5.69 6.35 15.54
N ASN A 480 -5.83 5.02 15.49
CA ASN A 480 -5.18 4.09 16.41
C ASN A 480 -3.99 3.34 15.80
N ASN A 481 -3.46 3.78 14.66
CA ASN A 481 -2.22 3.18 14.16
C ASN A 481 -1.05 3.56 15.10
N GLY A 482 -0.11 2.63 15.33
CA GLY A 482 0.95 2.75 16.34
C GLY A 482 1.89 3.97 16.27
N ASP A 483 1.72 4.86 15.29
CA ASP A 483 2.43 6.15 15.18
C ASP A 483 1.64 7.35 15.74
N GLY A 484 0.43 7.13 16.29
CA GLY A 484 -0.46 8.20 16.76
C GLY A 484 -1.56 8.59 15.77
N GLY A 485 -1.90 7.67 14.86
CA GLY A 485 -2.94 7.81 13.85
C GLY A 485 -2.46 8.44 12.56
N THR A 486 -3.01 8.04 11.40
CA THR A 486 -2.80 8.71 10.12
C THR A 486 -4.09 8.87 9.35
N PHE A 487 -4.19 9.94 8.56
CA PHE A 487 -5.22 10.05 7.53
C PHE A 487 -4.69 10.76 6.28
N ALA A 488 -5.17 10.30 5.13
CA ALA A 488 -4.89 10.90 3.84
C ALA A 488 -6.11 10.69 2.92
N PRO A 489 -6.96 11.72 2.73
CA PRO A 489 -8.12 11.60 1.87
C PRO A 489 -7.67 11.57 0.39
N LEU A 490 -7.62 10.38 -0.19
CA LEU A 490 -7.24 10.18 -1.59
C LEU A 490 -8.51 10.02 -2.44
N THR A 491 -8.97 11.14 -3.01
CA THR A 491 -10.11 11.18 -3.95
C THR A 491 -9.73 10.59 -5.31
N SER A 492 -10.72 10.26 -6.15
CA SER A 492 -10.42 9.79 -7.51
C SER A 492 -9.69 10.84 -8.37
N ARG A 493 -9.88 12.14 -8.08
CA ARG A 493 -9.10 13.23 -8.67
C ARG A 493 -7.64 13.18 -8.25
N LEU A 494 -7.38 12.99 -6.95
CA LEU A 494 -6.02 12.93 -6.44
C LEU A 494 -5.30 11.70 -7.00
N VAL A 495 -5.96 10.53 -6.99
CA VAL A 495 -5.44 9.31 -7.60
C VAL A 495 -5.10 9.55 -9.08
N ARG A 496 -5.96 10.25 -9.85
CA ARG A 496 -5.62 10.65 -11.23
C ARG A 496 -4.40 11.53 -11.33
N PHE A 497 -4.27 12.47 -10.41
CA PHE A 497 -3.13 13.38 -10.37
C PHE A 497 -1.83 12.60 -10.16
N ILE A 498 -1.86 11.55 -9.33
CA ILE A 498 -0.72 10.68 -9.01
C ILE A 498 -0.62 9.38 -9.83
N SER A 499 -1.50 9.16 -10.82
CA SER A 499 -1.40 8.02 -11.76
C SER A 499 -0.91 8.42 -13.15
N GLN A 500 -1.33 9.58 -13.67
CA GLN A 500 -1.00 10.11 -15.01
C GLN A 500 -0.88 9.03 -16.08
N SER A 501 -1.86 8.12 -16.10
CA SER A 501 -1.86 6.96 -16.98
C SER A 501 -2.32 7.34 -18.38
N THR A 502 -1.78 6.65 -19.40
CA THR A 502 -2.31 6.75 -20.76
C THR A 502 -3.56 5.90 -20.85
N VAL A 503 -4.68 6.54 -21.18
CA VAL A 503 -5.97 5.87 -21.33
C VAL A 503 -6.53 6.23 -22.70
N THR A 504 -6.74 5.21 -23.54
CA THR A 504 -7.22 5.38 -24.90
C THR A 504 -8.74 5.52 -24.97
N GLU A 505 -9.22 6.15 -26.03
CA GLU A 505 -10.66 6.20 -26.33
C GLU A 505 -11.26 4.79 -26.44
N ARG A 506 -10.49 3.82 -26.96
CA ARG A 506 -10.94 2.44 -27.14
C ARG A 506 -11.18 1.71 -25.82
N GLU A 507 -10.42 2.04 -24.79
CA GLU A 507 -10.59 1.48 -23.45
C GLU A 507 -11.80 2.10 -22.75
N VAL A 508 -12.04 3.40 -22.90
CA VAL A 508 -13.18 4.09 -22.26
C VAL A 508 -14.51 3.75 -22.95
N ASN A 509 -14.54 3.74 -24.28
CA ASN A 509 -15.74 3.43 -25.08
C ASN A 509 -15.83 1.92 -25.32
N SER A 510 -15.93 1.15 -24.24
CA SER A 510 -16.04 -0.30 -24.30
C SER A 510 -16.81 -0.89 -23.11
N ASN A 511 -17.26 -2.13 -23.24
CA ASN A 511 -18.03 -2.84 -22.23
C ASN A 511 -17.33 -4.18 -21.89
N PRO A 512 -16.98 -4.43 -20.62
CA PRO A 512 -16.25 -5.63 -20.22
C PRO A 512 -17.10 -6.90 -20.23
N ASN A 513 -18.41 -6.77 -20.42
CA ASN A 513 -19.36 -7.88 -20.45
C ASN A 513 -19.65 -8.39 -21.88
N ASP A 514 -19.08 -7.78 -22.91
CA ASP A 514 -19.13 -8.31 -24.27
C ASP A 514 -18.09 -9.44 -24.41
N ILE A 515 -18.57 -10.65 -24.72
CA ILE A 515 -17.76 -11.86 -24.77
C ILE A 515 -17.11 -12.13 -26.14
N ASP A 516 -17.41 -11.35 -27.19
CA ASP A 516 -16.80 -11.57 -28.50
C ASP A 516 -15.42 -10.91 -28.57
N PRO A 517 -14.31 -11.68 -28.65
CA PRO A 517 -12.97 -11.11 -28.74
C PRO A 517 -12.76 -10.27 -30.01
N ASN A 518 -13.57 -10.46 -31.04
CA ASN A 518 -13.52 -9.66 -32.26
C ASN A 518 -14.49 -8.47 -32.27
N SER A 519 -15.21 -8.24 -31.16
CA SER A 519 -16.10 -7.10 -30.99
C SER A 519 -15.30 -5.79 -30.90
N THR A 520 -15.87 -4.74 -31.48
CA THR A 520 -15.41 -3.35 -31.32
C THR A 520 -15.96 -2.71 -30.05
N VAL A 521 -16.82 -3.41 -29.32
CA VAL A 521 -17.43 -2.97 -28.05
C VAL A 521 -16.76 -3.63 -26.85
N ARG A 522 -16.28 -4.88 -26.96
CA ARG A 522 -15.53 -5.55 -25.88
C ARG A 522 -14.34 -4.73 -25.41
N GLY A 523 -14.15 -4.62 -24.11
CA GLY A 523 -12.99 -3.95 -23.50
C GLY A 523 -13.24 -3.52 -22.06
N PRO A 524 -12.29 -2.84 -21.42
CA PRO A 524 -12.34 -2.60 -19.97
C PRO A 524 -13.46 -1.66 -19.52
N GLY A 525 -13.88 -0.72 -20.37
CA GLY A 525 -14.84 0.32 -20.04
C GLY A 525 -14.35 1.23 -18.92
N PHE A 526 -13.08 1.65 -18.91
CA PHE A 526 -12.52 2.41 -17.80
C PHE A 526 -13.29 3.73 -17.54
N VAL A 527 -13.36 4.11 -16.26
CA VAL A 527 -13.90 5.40 -15.81
C VAL A 527 -12.73 6.35 -15.56
N ALA A 528 -12.12 6.81 -16.65
CA ALA A 528 -10.91 7.60 -16.63
C ALA A 528 -10.92 8.63 -17.77
N PRO A 529 -10.19 9.76 -17.64
CA PRO A 529 -10.09 10.73 -18.71
C PRO A 529 -9.27 10.15 -19.87
N ILE A 530 -9.82 10.21 -21.09
CA ILE A 530 -9.12 9.84 -22.31
C ILE A 530 -7.92 10.77 -22.49
N GLY A 531 -6.77 10.24 -22.87
CA GLY A 531 -5.60 11.03 -23.19
C GLY A 531 -4.29 10.32 -22.90
N LEU A 532 -3.20 10.95 -23.34
CA LEU A 532 -1.87 10.50 -22.97
C LEU A 532 -1.55 10.88 -21.54
N GLY A 533 -0.96 9.93 -20.84
CA GLY A 533 -0.31 10.12 -19.57
C GLY A 533 1.17 10.50 -19.75
N GLY A 534 1.89 10.50 -18.63
CA GLY A 534 3.35 10.39 -18.66
C GLY A 534 4.16 11.60 -18.22
N HIS A 535 3.57 12.56 -17.52
CA HIS A 535 4.32 13.65 -16.88
C HIS A 535 3.90 13.85 -15.44
N PHE A 536 4.88 13.96 -14.55
CA PHE A 536 4.69 14.44 -13.18
C PHE A 536 5.69 15.56 -12.82
N PRO A 537 5.21 16.77 -12.47
CA PRO A 537 3.80 17.18 -12.44
C PRO A 537 3.13 17.11 -13.82
N PRO A 538 1.79 17.01 -13.86
CA PRO A 538 1.05 16.93 -15.12
C PRO A 538 1.33 18.14 -16.01
N ASP A 539 1.29 17.94 -17.33
CA ASP A 539 1.49 18.97 -18.36
C ASP A 539 2.86 19.70 -18.33
N ILE A 540 3.85 19.18 -17.60
CA ILE A 540 5.23 19.70 -17.63
C ILE A 540 6.08 18.86 -18.60
N PRO A 541 6.53 19.44 -19.73
CA PRO A 541 7.33 18.74 -20.72
C PRO A 541 8.61 18.13 -20.13
N ASN A 542 9.00 16.97 -20.64
CA ASN A 542 10.23 16.26 -20.26
C ASN A 542 10.38 15.96 -18.76
N THR A 543 9.27 15.65 -18.09
CA THR A 543 9.27 15.09 -16.74
C THR A 543 8.95 13.59 -16.79
N PRO A 544 9.50 12.79 -15.86
CA PRO A 544 9.20 11.35 -15.79
C PRO A 544 7.72 11.13 -15.43
N GLN A 545 7.23 9.91 -15.61
CA GLN A 545 5.86 9.61 -15.19
C GLN A 545 5.75 9.47 -13.68
N VAL A 546 4.53 9.65 -13.20
CA VAL A 546 4.19 9.43 -11.80
C VAL A 546 4.09 7.93 -11.48
N ASP A 547 4.02 7.66 -10.20
CA ASP A 547 4.26 6.37 -9.58
C ASP A 547 3.18 5.31 -9.89
N LEU A 548 1.90 5.67 -9.95
CA LEU A 548 0.78 4.72 -10.13
C LEU A 548 0.31 4.55 -11.59
N PHE A 549 1.23 4.33 -12.52
CA PHE A 549 0.89 4.15 -13.94
C PHE A 549 0.00 2.91 -14.19
N ALA A 550 -1.03 3.06 -15.03
CA ALA A 550 -2.07 2.09 -15.38
C ALA A 550 -2.86 1.53 -14.18
N ILE A 551 -3.05 2.34 -13.14
CA ILE A 551 -3.78 1.93 -11.93
C ILE A 551 -5.22 1.46 -12.19
N GLU A 552 -5.84 1.96 -13.27
CA GLU A 552 -7.18 1.61 -13.73
C GLU A 552 -7.35 0.11 -14.05
N HIS A 553 -6.24 -0.59 -14.30
CA HIS A 553 -6.23 -2.03 -14.63
C HIS A 553 -6.38 -2.92 -13.40
N THR A 554 -6.21 -2.38 -12.19
CA THR A 554 -6.18 -3.12 -10.92
C THR A 554 -7.56 -3.21 -10.26
N ASN A 555 -7.67 -4.07 -9.25
CA ASN A 555 -8.86 -4.32 -8.43
C ASN A 555 -10.06 -4.78 -9.28
N ARG A 556 -9.76 -5.60 -10.29
CA ARG A 556 -10.71 -6.22 -11.23
C ARG A 556 -10.79 -7.75 -11.04
N ASP A 557 -10.16 -8.27 -10.00
CA ASP A 557 -10.24 -9.68 -9.63
C ASP A 557 -11.67 -10.06 -9.17
N SER A 558 -12.01 -11.33 -9.31
CA SER A 558 -13.35 -11.85 -9.03
C SER A 558 -13.26 -13.27 -8.47
N ILE A 559 -14.29 -13.70 -7.75
CA ILE A 559 -14.49 -15.09 -7.34
C ILE A 559 -14.79 -16.02 -8.53
N ILE A 560 -15.26 -15.45 -9.64
CA ILE A 560 -15.45 -16.13 -10.92
C ILE A 560 -14.31 -15.73 -11.85
N HIS A 561 -13.41 -16.68 -12.08
CA HIS A 561 -12.27 -16.51 -12.98
C HIS A 561 -12.67 -16.83 -14.43
N PRO A 562 -12.21 -16.08 -15.43
CA PRO A 562 -12.52 -16.25 -16.86
C PRO A 562 -12.08 -17.57 -17.54
N GLY A 563 -11.70 -18.60 -16.78
CA GLY A 563 -11.24 -19.87 -17.36
C GLY A 563 -9.98 -19.79 -18.23
N ASP A 564 -9.87 -20.76 -19.15
CA ASP A 564 -8.71 -20.91 -20.03
C ASP A 564 -8.78 -19.97 -21.24
N ASP A 565 -9.99 -19.64 -21.70
CA ASP A 565 -10.21 -18.73 -22.84
C ASP A 565 -9.98 -17.25 -22.48
N GLY A 566 -9.95 -16.91 -21.19
CA GLY A 566 -9.68 -15.55 -20.69
C GLY A 566 -10.87 -14.60 -20.88
N ILE A 567 -12.08 -15.11 -21.08
CA ILE A 567 -13.28 -14.34 -21.35
C ILE A 567 -14.36 -14.71 -20.32
N LYS A 568 -14.63 -13.78 -19.39
CA LYS A 568 -15.69 -13.97 -18.40
C LYS A 568 -17.06 -14.05 -19.06
N GLY A 569 -17.92 -14.94 -18.56
CA GLY A 569 -19.29 -15.17 -19.05
C GLY A 569 -19.39 -16.27 -20.10
N THR A 570 -18.34 -17.07 -20.29
CA THR A 570 -18.32 -18.25 -21.18
C THR A 570 -18.51 -19.54 -20.37
N ALA A 571 -18.40 -20.70 -21.04
CA ALA A 571 -18.71 -21.99 -20.42
C ALA A 571 -17.55 -22.59 -19.60
N ASP A 572 -16.34 -22.04 -19.74
CA ASP A 572 -15.13 -22.47 -19.01
C ASP A 572 -14.78 -21.55 -17.82
N ASP A 573 -15.63 -20.58 -17.49
CA ASP A 573 -15.56 -19.85 -16.23
C ASP A 573 -15.45 -20.81 -15.05
N VAL A 574 -14.53 -20.51 -14.12
CA VAL A 574 -14.26 -21.34 -12.95
C VAL A 574 -14.50 -20.56 -11.66
N THR A 575 -15.09 -21.24 -10.67
CA THR A 575 -15.25 -20.66 -9.34
C THR A 575 -14.01 -20.96 -8.51
N LEU A 576 -13.42 -19.90 -7.96
CA LEU A 576 -12.24 -19.98 -7.11
C LEU A 576 -12.58 -20.45 -5.69
N ARG A 577 -11.59 -20.98 -4.97
CA ARG A 577 -11.72 -21.39 -3.55
C ARG A 577 -11.98 -20.22 -2.60
N GLY A 578 -11.57 -19.04 -3.02
CA GLY A 578 -11.68 -17.75 -2.35
C GLY A 578 -11.11 -16.69 -3.28
N ARG A 579 -11.05 -15.43 -2.82
CA ARG A 579 -10.36 -14.37 -3.57
C ARG A 579 -8.91 -14.81 -3.88
N PHE A 580 -8.45 -14.53 -5.11
CA PHE A 580 -7.15 -14.97 -5.63
C PHE A 580 -6.91 -16.50 -5.65
N ASN A 581 -7.96 -17.32 -5.52
CA ASN A 581 -7.86 -18.77 -5.36
C ASN A 581 -7.06 -19.21 -4.13
N ILE A 582 -7.04 -18.39 -3.07
CA ILE A 582 -6.41 -18.72 -1.79
C ILE A 582 -7.03 -20.00 -1.22
N ASP A 583 -6.19 -20.89 -0.65
CA ASP A 583 -6.65 -22.05 0.09
C ASP A 583 -7.26 -21.61 1.45
N PRO A 584 -8.56 -21.86 1.70
CA PRO A 584 -9.20 -21.50 2.95
C PRO A 584 -8.57 -22.15 4.19
N ALA A 585 -7.79 -23.23 4.04
CA ALA A 585 -7.08 -23.86 5.14
C ALA A 585 -6.01 -22.96 5.77
N PHE A 586 -5.54 -21.93 5.06
CA PHE A 586 -4.53 -20.99 5.53
C PHE A 586 -5.10 -19.60 5.84
N VAL A 587 -6.41 -19.41 5.75
CA VAL A 587 -7.10 -18.15 6.09
C VAL A 587 -7.59 -18.23 7.55
N PRO A 588 -7.10 -17.37 8.46
CA PRO A 588 -7.63 -17.33 9.83
C PRO A 588 -9.12 -16.95 9.86
N ALA A 589 -9.83 -17.37 10.90
CA ALA A 589 -11.24 -17.02 11.07
C ALA A 589 -11.41 -15.49 11.17
N GLY A 590 -12.34 -14.93 10.40
CA GLY A 590 -12.60 -13.49 10.36
C GLY A 590 -11.65 -12.69 9.45
N GLN A 591 -10.69 -13.36 8.79
CA GLN A 591 -9.75 -12.74 7.85
C GLN A 591 -10.15 -12.94 6.38
N GLU A 592 -11.40 -13.30 6.14
CA GLU A 592 -11.85 -13.65 4.79
C GLU A 592 -11.98 -12.41 3.90
N LEU A 593 -11.56 -12.55 2.64
CA LEU A 593 -11.51 -11.44 1.68
C LEU A 593 -12.67 -11.50 0.70
N ALA A 594 -13.44 -10.42 0.63
CA ALA A 594 -14.39 -10.24 -0.47
C ALA A 594 -13.68 -9.74 -1.74
N ALA A 595 -14.07 -10.29 -2.89
CA ALA A 595 -13.63 -9.81 -4.20
C ALA A 595 -14.40 -8.53 -4.60
N PRO A 596 -13.77 -7.60 -5.34
CA PRO A 596 -14.40 -6.35 -5.79
C PRO A 596 -15.36 -6.60 -6.97
N GLU A 597 -16.41 -7.38 -6.72
CA GLU A 597 -17.36 -7.82 -7.74
C GLU A 597 -18.09 -6.69 -8.45
N SER A 598 -18.50 -6.91 -9.70
CA SER A 598 -19.34 -5.95 -10.42
C SER A 598 -20.73 -5.84 -9.79
N TYR A 599 -21.38 -4.69 -9.97
CA TYR A 599 -22.79 -4.54 -9.61
C TYR A 599 -23.67 -5.55 -10.36
N GLY A 600 -23.37 -5.83 -11.64
CA GLY A 600 -24.09 -6.86 -12.40
C GLY A 600 -24.05 -8.24 -11.74
N PHE A 601 -22.91 -8.61 -11.16
CA PHE A 601 -22.74 -9.84 -10.39
C PHE A 601 -23.51 -9.79 -9.06
N VAL A 602 -23.27 -8.75 -8.25
CA VAL A 602 -23.84 -8.61 -6.90
C VAL A 602 -25.38 -8.52 -6.93
N SER A 603 -25.94 -7.86 -7.94
CA SER A 603 -27.39 -7.74 -8.13
C SER A 603 -28.04 -8.96 -8.80
N GLY A 604 -27.26 -9.94 -9.26
CA GLY A 604 -27.77 -11.10 -10.01
C GLY A 604 -28.26 -10.77 -11.44
N ILE A 605 -28.21 -9.52 -11.89
CA ILE A 605 -28.64 -9.09 -13.23
C ILE A 605 -27.75 -9.70 -14.33
N ASN A 606 -26.45 -9.81 -14.06
CA ASN A 606 -25.48 -10.42 -14.96
C ASN A 606 -24.39 -11.16 -14.15
N PRO A 607 -24.58 -12.46 -13.86
CA PRO A 607 -23.60 -13.26 -13.12
C PRO A 607 -22.22 -13.39 -13.78
N GLY A 608 -22.12 -13.16 -15.09
CA GLY A 608 -20.84 -13.13 -15.81
C GLY A 608 -20.17 -11.74 -15.82
N ALA A 609 -20.73 -10.76 -15.11
CA ALA A 609 -20.26 -9.39 -15.23
C ALA A 609 -18.86 -9.17 -14.61
N GLN A 610 -18.05 -8.39 -15.32
CA GLN A 610 -16.69 -8.04 -14.94
C GLN A 610 -16.64 -6.63 -14.36
N SER A 611 -15.96 -6.49 -13.21
CA SER A 611 -15.76 -5.20 -12.53
C SER A 611 -14.95 -4.23 -13.40
N ARG A 612 -15.34 -2.95 -13.35
CA ARG A 612 -14.62 -1.83 -13.99
C ARG A 612 -13.41 -1.36 -13.18
N GLY A 613 -13.19 -1.92 -11.98
CA GLY A 613 -12.00 -1.68 -11.16
C GLY A 613 -11.93 -0.27 -10.57
N ILE A 614 -10.76 0.37 -10.71
CA ILE A 614 -10.48 1.71 -10.20
C ILE A 614 -10.81 2.77 -11.25
N ALA A 615 -11.52 3.82 -10.83
CA ALA A 615 -11.76 5.01 -11.63
C ALA A 615 -10.76 6.13 -11.31
N THR A 616 -10.30 6.85 -12.34
CA THR A 616 -9.47 8.06 -12.18
C THR A 616 -10.15 9.30 -12.78
N LEU A 617 -11.44 9.23 -13.11
CA LEU A 617 -12.24 10.42 -13.36
C LEU A 617 -12.77 10.97 -12.02
N PRO A 618 -12.69 12.30 -11.76
CA PRO A 618 -13.20 12.90 -10.52
C PRO A 618 -14.68 12.57 -10.24
N GLY A 619 -15.04 12.50 -8.95
CA GLY A 619 -16.38 12.10 -8.49
C GLY A 619 -16.38 10.96 -7.46
N GLY A 620 -15.21 10.43 -7.09
CA GLY A 620 -15.03 9.52 -5.96
C GLY A 620 -14.43 10.25 -4.76
N ILE A 621 -15.11 10.25 -3.61
CA ILE A 621 -14.66 10.91 -2.37
C ILE A 621 -14.81 9.97 -1.17
N PRO A 622 -13.80 9.88 -0.28
CA PRO A 622 -13.85 8.97 0.87
C PRO A 622 -14.81 9.49 1.95
N LEU A 623 -15.38 8.56 2.72
CA LEU A 623 -16.27 8.85 3.84
C LEU A 623 -15.50 8.63 5.14
N PHE A 624 -15.28 9.72 5.87
CA PHE A 624 -14.65 9.69 7.19
C PHE A 624 -15.69 9.99 8.26
N ARG A 625 -15.67 9.17 9.31
CA ARG A 625 -16.47 9.34 10.52
C ARG A 625 -15.61 9.95 11.61
N ASP A 626 -16.21 10.88 12.34
CA ASP A 626 -15.67 11.47 13.55
C ASP A 626 -15.92 10.51 14.72
N THR A 627 -14.89 9.74 15.08
CA THR A 627 -14.99 8.75 16.16
C THR A 627 -14.59 9.29 17.53
N ASN A 628 -13.86 10.41 17.57
CA ASN A 628 -13.37 11.03 18.79
C ASN A 628 -14.26 12.21 19.27
N MET A 629 -15.27 12.58 18.48
CA MET A 629 -16.25 13.65 18.71
C MET A 629 -15.66 15.08 18.73
N ASP A 630 -14.54 15.33 18.04
CA ASP A 630 -13.95 16.66 17.89
C ASP A 630 -14.55 17.48 16.74
N GLY A 631 -15.44 16.88 15.94
CA GLY A 631 -16.10 17.46 14.78
C GLY A 631 -15.34 17.26 13.46
N ILE A 632 -14.26 16.48 13.46
CA ILE A 632 -13.41 16.15 12.33
C ILE A 632 -13.44 14.64 12.10
N GLY A 633 -13.65 14.22 10.86
CA GLY A 633 -13.54 12.80 10.53
C GLY A 633 -12.10 12.33 10.64
N ASP A 634 -11.88 11.32 11.46
CA ASP A 634 -10.58 10.72 11.74
C ASP A 634 -10.50 9.26 11.27
N THR A 635 -11.64 8.63 11.05
CA THR A 635 -11.72 7.22 10.71
C THR A 635 -12.39 6.98 9.36
N LEU A 636 -11.67 6.34 8.44
CA LEU A 636 -12.20 6.00 7.11
C LEU A 636 -13.14 4.79 7.21
N ILE A 637 -14.39 4.98 6.77
CA ILE A 637 -15.47 3.97 6.84
C ILE A 637 -16.04 3.59 5.47
N GLY A 638 -15.60 4.23 4.38
CA GLY A 638 -16.03 3.87 3.02
C GLY A 638 -15.78 4.95 1.99
N GLY A 639 -16.58 4.94 0.92
CA GLY A 639 -16.48 5.91 -0.17
C GLY A 639 -17.79 6.11 -0.92
N VAL A 640 -17.96 7.30 -1.46
CA VAL A 640 -19.06 7.65 -2.38
C VAL A 640 -18.50 7.90 -3.77
N GLY A 641 -19.24 7.43 -4.78
CA GLY A 641 -18.95 7.65 -6.19
C GLY A 641 -20.15 8.19 -6.94
N VAL A 642 -19.96 9.25 -7.72
CA VAL A 642 -21.01 9.85 -8.55
C VAL A 642 -20.59 9.81 -10.01
N PHE A 643 -21.47 9.33 -10.88
CA PHE A 643 -21.19 9.15 -12.29
C PHE A 643 -22.35 9.60 -13.18
N PHE A 644 -22.04 10.33 -14.24
CA PHE A 644 -23.00 10.67 -15.31
C PHE A 644 -22.79 9.74 -16.52
N PRO A 645 -23.58 8.65 -16.65
CA PRO A 645 -23.32 7.60 -17.63
C PRO A 645 -23.62 8.00 -19.08
N GLY A 646 -24.45 9.02 -19.29
CA GLY A 646 -24.96 9.35 -20.62
C GLY A 646 -25.79 8.21 -21.23
N PRO A 647 -26.01 8.24 -22.55
CA PRO A 647 -26.87 7.26 -23.23
C PRO A 647 -26.27 5.85 -23.32
N ASP A 648 -24.95 5.71 -23.24
CA ASP A 648 -24.24 4.45 -23.50
C ASP A 648 -23.57 3.86 -22.26
N GLY A 649 -23.54 4.56 -21.12
CA GLY A 649 -22.84 4.12 -19.90
C GLY A 649 -21.34 4.43 -19.85
N TYR A 650 -20.81 5.07 -20.90
CA TYR A 650 -19.38 5.37 -21.05
C TYR A 650 -18.98 6.69 -20.38
N ALA A 651 -17.75 6.73 -19.85
CA ALA A 651 -17.20 7.93 -19.22
C ALA A 651 -16.86 9.04 -20.23
N SER A 652 -16.92 8.77 -21.54
CA SER A 652 -16.78 9.77 -22.60
C SER A 652 -17.87 10.85 -22.53
N PHE A 653 -19.07 10.51 -22.07
CA PHE A 653 -20.16 11.47 -21.86
C PHE A 653 -19.83 12.46 -20.74
N GLU A 654 -19.48 11.95 -19.56
CA GLU A 654 -19.22 12.77 -18.37
C GLU A 654 -18.06 13.74 -18.58
N GLN A 655 -16.99 13.27 -19.22
CA GLN A 655 -15.82 14.10 -19.53
C GLN A 655 -16.03 15.04 -20.74
N GLY A 656 -17.22 15.05 -21.34
CA GLY A 656 -17.56 15.89 -22.49
C GLY A 656 -16.66 15.63 -23.70
N PHE A 657 -16.26 14.38 -23.93
CA PHE A 657 -15.34 14.01 -24.99
C PHE A 657 -15.92 14.27 -26.39
N VAL A 658 -15.13 14.90 -27.24
CA VAL A 658 -15.43 15.13 -28.66
C VAL A 658 -14.24 14.67 -29.50
N PRO A 659 -14.41 13.60 -30.33
CA PRO A 659 -13.33 13.09 -31.17
C PRO A 659 -12.72 14.15 -32.10
N GLY A 660 -11.39 14.15 -32.23
CA GLY A 660 -10.63 14.99 -33.16
C GLY A 660 -10.54 16.47 -32.80
N VAL A 661 -11.00 16.86 -31.60
CA VAL A 661 -10.95 18.25 -31.12
C VAL A 661 -9.68 18.54 -30.31
N ASN A 662 -8.87 17.52 -30.01
CA ASN A 662 -7.64 17.64 -29.20
C ASN A 662 -7.90 18.30 -27.84
N GLN A 663 -8.96 17.86 -27.15
CA GLN A 663 -9.17 18.27 -25.77
C GLN A 663 -7.99 17.81 -24.91
N THR A 664 -7.55 18.66 -23.99
CA THR A 664 -6.53 18.28 -23.01
C THR A 664 -7.14 17.37 -21.95
N THR A 665 -6.29 16.61 -21.26
CA THR A 665 -6.67 15.87 -20.06
C THR A 665 -7.32 16.79 -19.03
N ASP A 666 -6.72 17.97 -18.79
CA ASP A 666 -7.26 18.98 -17.87
C ASP A 666 -8.69 19.43 -18.24
N ALA A 667 -8.98 19.64 -19.54
CA ALA A 667 -10.31 19.98 -20.00
C ALA A 667 -11.33 18.86 -19.75
N ARG A 668 -10.90 17.59 -19.77
CA ARG A 668 -11.73 16.40 -19.51
C ARG A 668 -11.97 16.20 -18.02
N THR A 669 -10.95 16.34 -17.19
CA THR A 669 -11.07 16.23 -15.72
C THR A 669 -11.81 17.40 -15.08
N ASN A 670 -12.01 18.50 -15.81
CA ASN A 670 -12.75 19.67 -15.36
C ASN A 670 -13.98 19.95 -16.24
N ALA A 671 -14.48 18.94 -16.96
CA ALA A 671 -15.72 19.06 -17.71
C ALA A 671 -16.91 19.32 -16.77
N PRO A 672 -17.97 20.02 -17.22
CA PRO A 672 -19.09 20.40 -16.36
C PRO A 672 -19.71 19.25 -15.56
N LYS A 673 -19.93 18.09 -16.20
CA LYS A 673 -20.49 16.90 -15.51
C LYS A 673 -19.50 16.24 -14.55
N VAL A 674 -18.20 16.31 -14.82
CA VAL A 674 -17.17 15.84 -13.87
C VAL A 674 -17.14 16.70 -12.61
N LEU A 675 -17.22 18.03 -12.75
CA LEU A 675 -17.28 18.95 -11.61
C LEU A 675 -18.59 18.81 -10.83
N GLU A 676 -19.69 18.58 -11.52
CA GLU A 676 -20.98 18.28 -10.89
C GLU A 676 -20.93 16.97 -10.08
N ALA A 677 -20.29 15.92 -10.60
CA ALA A 677 -20.13 14.65 -9.90
C ALA A 677 -19.30 14.81 -8.62
N GLU A 678 -18.18 15.53 -8.71
CA GLU A 678 -17.32 15.85 -7.56
C GLU A 678 -18.05 16.68 -6.50
N LEU A 679 -18.88 17.65 -6.92
CA LEU A 679 -19.73 18.43 -6.02
C LEU A 679 -20.73 17.55 -5.25
N ILE A 680 -21.47 16.67 -5.94
CA ILE A 680 -22.44 15.77 -5.29
C ILE A 680 -21.72 14.85 -4.30
N ALA A 681 -20.59 14.25 -4.71
CA ALA A 681 -19.80 13.39 -3.84
C ALA A 681 -19.29 14.14 -2.58
N LEU A 682 -18.86 15.40 -2.74
CA LEU A 682 -18.33 16.21 -1.62
C LEU A 682 -19.43 16.54 -0.61
N ALA A 683 -20.64 16.81 -1.09
CA ALA A 683 -21.79 17.04 -0.23
C ALA A 683 -22.14 15.76 0.56
N VAL A 684 -22.18 14.59 -0.10
CA VAL A 684 -22.43 13.30 0.56
C VAL A 684 -21.35 12.97 1.60
N ALA A 685 -20.09 13.32 1.33
CA ALA A 685 -18.99 13.21 2.30
C ALA A 685 -19.03 14.28 3.42
N GLY A 686 -20.11 15.05 3.52
CA GLY A 686 -20.34 15.98 4.63
C GLY A 686 -19.62 17.31 4.51
N GLY A 687 -18.89 17.58 3.41
CA GLY A 687 -17.97 18.71 3.33
C GLY A 687 -16.85 18.60 4.38
N SER A 688 -16.35 19.73 4.89
CA SER A 688 -15.38 19.71 5.99
C SER A 688 -15.45 20.93 6.90
N THR A 689 -15.39 20.66 8.19
CA THR A 689 -15.24 21.67 9.24
C THR A 689 -13.87 22.36 9.16
N GLN A 690 -12.81 21.63 8.81
CA GLN A 690 -11.45 22.15 8.73
C GLN A 690 -11.19 23.06 7.52
N ALA A 691 -11.99 22.95 6.46
CA ALA A 691 -11.87 23.82 5.29
C ALA A 691 -12.03 25.32 5.67
N ALA A 692 -12.76 25.63 6.74
CA ALA A 692 -12.88 26.98 7.30
C ALA A 692 -11.54 27.53 7.83
N GLU A 693 -10.72 26.67 8.41
CA GLU A 693 -9.44 27.02 9.04
C GLU A 693 -8.29 27.03 8.02
N PHE A 694 -8.22 26.02 7.14
CA PHE A 694 -7.15 25.86 6.16
C PHE A 694 -7.28 26.77 4.93
N ALA A 695 -8.49 27.05 4.44
CA ALA A 695 -8.71 27.86 3.24
C ALA A 695 -9.19 29.29 3.53
N HIS A 696 -9.37 29.65 4.81
CA HIS A 696 -10.13 30.85 5.22
C HIS A 696 -11.55 30.90 4.61
N GLU A 697 -12.12 29.74 4.28
CA GLU A 697 -13.43 29.59 3.68
C GLU A 697 -14.44 29.01 4.68
N PRO A 698 -15.03 29.84 5.57
CA PRO A 698 -16.05 29.38 6.51
C PRO A 698 -17.28 28.79 5.83
N LEU A 699 -17.35 28.88 4.49
CA LEU A 699 -18.46 28.43 3.68
C LEU A 699 -18.46 26.94 3.35
N ALA A 700 -17.32 26.24 3.41
CA ALA A 700 -17.25 24.84 2.94
C ALA A 700 -18.19 23.87 3.69
N LYS A 701 -18.20 23.88 5.03
CA LYS A 701 -19.20 23.10 5.80
C LYS A 701 -20.61 23.70 5.68
N THR A 702 -20.74 25.02 5.67
CA THR A 702 -22.08 25.67 5.64
C THR A 702 -22.79 25.56 4.30
N ALA A 703 -22.07 25.42 3.19
CA ALA A 703 -22.62 25.19 1.86
C ALA A 703 -23.32 23.82 1.78
N PHE A 704 -22.91 22.90 2.65
CA PHE A 704 -23.46 21.54 2.77
C PHE A 704 -24.11 21.30 4.15
N ALA A 705 -24.59 22.37 4.81
CA ALA A 705 -25.30 22.29 6.09
C ALA A 705 -26.69 21.63 5.88
N GLY A 706 -26.70 20.32 5.76
CA GLY A 706 -27.86 19.51 5.43
C GLY A 706 -27.58 18.02 5.32
N ASN A 707 -26.31 17.59 5.41
CA ASN A 707 -25.97 16.18 5.44
C ASN A 707 -26.73 15.47 6.60
N PRO A 708 -27.46 14.37 6.31
CA PRO A 708 -28.27 13.69 7.31
C PRO A 708 -27.47 12.90 8.34
N VAL A 709 -26.19 12.62 8.08
CA VAL A 709 -25.28 11.89 8.97
C VAL A 709 -24.28 12.87 9.57
N SER A 710 -24.50 13.25 10.82
CA SER A 710 -23.87 14.43 11.43
C SER A 710 -22.39 14.26 11.80
N ASP A 711 -21.95 13.02 11.95
CA ASP A 711 -20.60 12.58 12.30
C ASP A 711 -19.74 12.28 11.07
N ILE A 712 -20.25 12.48 9.84
CA ILE A 712 -19.42 12.44 8.64
C ILE A 712 -18.83 13.83 8.35
N ASP A 713 -17.50 13.88 8.27
CA ASP A 713 -16.72 15.06 7.92
C ASP A 713 -15.46 14.63 7.18
N LEU A 714 -15.23 15.17 5.98
CA LEU A 714 -13.99 14.89 5.26
C LEU A 714 -12.83 15.62 5.98
N PRO A 715 -11.75 14.94 6.41
CA PRO A 715 -10.56 15.63 6.90
C PRO A 715 -9.95 16.46 5.77
N PHE A 716 -9.45 17.65 6.11
CA PHE A 716 -8.76 18.51 5.15
C PHE A 716 -7.34 18.79 5.61
N GLY A 717 -6.41 18.67 4.67
CA GLY A 717 -4.99 18.90 4.90
C GLY A 717 -4.23 19.13 3.60
N ARG A 718 -2.99 19.57 3.73
CA ARG A 718 -2.08 19.72 2.58
C ARG A 718 -1.42 18.38 2.29
N LEU A 719 -1.77 17.76 1.16
CA LEU A 719 -1.01 16.65 0.60
C LEU A 719 0.02 17.17 -0.41
N ASP A 720 1.31 16.94 -0.10
CA ASP A 720 2.42 17.21 -1.01
C ASP A 720 3.09 15.91 -1.41
N LEU A 721 3.35 15.72 -2.70
CA LEU A 721 4.22 14.65 -3.19
C LEU A 721 5.47 15.26 -3.80
N VAL A 722 6.65 14.93 -3.27
CA VAL A 722 7.95 15.45 -3.73
C VAL A 722 7.97 17.01 -3.75
N GLY A 723 7.26 17.63 -2.80
CA GLY A 723 7.15 19.10 -2.68
C GLY A 723 6.15 19.76 -3.64
N VAL A 724 5.37 18.98 -4.38
CA VAL A 724 4.28 19.45 -5.26
C VAL A 724 2.96 19.28 -4.54
N GLN A 725 2.21 20.37 -4.39
CA GLN A 725 0.86 20.31 -3.81
C GLN A 725 -0.09 19.62 -4.79
N LEU A 726 -0.83 18.63 -4.29
CA LEU A 726 -1.72 17.81 -5.10
C LEU A 726 -3.11 18.45 -5.25
N SER A 727 -3.79 18.11 -6.34
CA SER A 727 -5.20 18.44 -6.56
C SER A 727 -6.08 17.36 -5.94
N ALA A 728 -6.52 17.60 -4.70
CA ALA A 728 -7.41 16.68 -3.99
C ALA A 728 -8.89 16.90 -4.34
N LEU A 729 -9.30 18.15 -4.51
CA LEU A 729 -10.67 18.53 -4.83
C LEU A 729 -10.66 19.73 -5.77
N GLY A 730 -11.53 19.71 -6.77
CA GLY A 730 -11.73 20.79 -7.71
C GLY A 730 -10.59 20.99 -8.71
N PRO A 731 -10.76 21.93 -9.67
CA PRO A 731 -9.84 22.09 -10.80
C PRO A 731 -8.41 22.47 -10.41
N THR A 732 -8.26 23.28 -9.38
CA THR A 732 -6.96 23.83 -8.98
C THR A 732 -6.39 23.10 -7.78
N ALA A 733 -5.06 22.87 -7.75
CA ALA A 733 -4.40 22.27 -6.60
C ALA A 733 -4.53 23.13 -5.32
N GLY A 734 -4.54 22.46 -4.15
CA GLY A 734 -4.61 23.13 -2.86
C GLY A 734 -5.98 23.76 -2.53
N CYS A 735 -5.96 24.82 -1.72
CA CYS A 735 -7.17 25.47 -1.21
C CYS A 735 -8.02 26.16 -2.28
N VAL A 736 -7.44 26.46 -3.45
CA VAL A 736 -8.14 27.14 -4.54
C VAL A 736 -9.16 26.23 -5.21
N GLY A 737 -8.84 24.95 -5.48
CA GLY A 737 -9.83 24.01 -6.04
C GLY A 737 -11.02 23.79 -5.11
N ILE A 738 -10.78 23.89 -3.80
CA ILE A 738 -11.84 23.81 -2.79
C ILE A 738 -12.75 25.03 -2.87
N GLN A 739 -12.19 26.24 -2.93
CA GLN A 739 -12.93 27.48 -3.16
C GLN A 739 -13.81 27.39 -4.40
N GLU A 740 -13.23 26.91 -5.52
CA GLU A 740 -13.94 26.73 -6.79
C GLU A 740 -15.11 25.73 -6.66
N THR A 741 -14.92 24.64 -5.91
CA THR A 741 -15.97 23.63 -5.67
C THR A 741 -17.09 24.18 -4.78
N VAL A 742 -16.76 24.96 -3.76
CA VAL A 742 -17.75 25.63 -2.88
C VAL A 742 -18.50 26.72 -3.64
N GLU A 743 -17.81 27.52 -4.45
CA GLU A 743 -18.45 28.49 -5.33
C GLU A 743 -19.39 27.82 -6.33
N LEU A 744 -19.00 26.67 -6.88
CA LEU A 744 -19.88 25.86 -7.73
C LEU A 744 -21.13 25.42 -6.96
N ALA A 745 -20.98 24.94 -5.72
CA ALA A 745 -22.09 24.56 -4.85
C ALA A 745 -23.09 25.71 -4.66
N LEU A 746 -22.60 26.90 -4.28
CA LEU A 746 -23.43 28.08 -4.00
C LEU A 746 -24.17 28.62 -5.23
N ASN A 747 -23.65 28.35 -6.43
CA ASN A 747 -24.24 28.77 -7.69
C ASN A 747 -25.08 27.68 -8.37
N THR A 748 -25.09 26.46 -7.84
CA THR A 748 -25.85 25.33 -8.38
C THR A 748 -27.22 25.27 -7.69
N PRO A 749 -28.33 25.33 -8.45
CA PRO A 749 -29.66 25.17 -7.86
C PRO A 749 -29.83 23.78 -7.25
N PRO A 750 -30.37 23.67 -6.02
CA PRO A 750 -30.63 22.38 -5.40
C PRO A 750 -31.70 21.61 -6.17
N GLY A 751 -31.60 20.28 -6.11
CA GLY A 751 -32.53 19.35 -6.71
C GLY A 751 -33.65 18.90 -5.78
N VAL A 752 -34.21 17.75 -6.15
CA VAL A 752 -35.17 16.97 -5.36
C VAL A 752 -34.79 15.51 -5.53
N THR A 753 -35.10 14.66 -4.55
CA THR A 753 -34.86 13.23 -4.69
C THR A 753 -35.49 12.68 -5.97
N SER A 754 -34.70 12.03 -6.80
CA SER A 754 -35.09 11.56 -8.13
C SER A 754 -34.73 10.10 -8.37
N GLY A 755 -35.49 9.43 -9.23
CA GLY A 755 -35.26 8.04 -9.63
C GLY A 755 -35.54 7.03 -8.52
N ALA A 756 -34.71 5.99 -8.44
CA ALA A 756 -34.94 4.87 -7.55
C ALA A 756 -33.63 4.25 -7.04
N ASP A 757 -33.69 3.72 -5.83
CA ASP A 757 -32.63 2.86 -5.29
C ASP A 757 -32.65 1.51 -5.97
N GLN A 758 -31.46 0.97 -6.16
CA GLN A 758 -31.21 -0.25 -6.90
C GLN A 758 -30.88 -1.40 -5.95
N ILE A 759 -31.05 -2.61 -6.44
CA ILE A 759 -30.85 -3.84 -5.68
C ILE A 759 -29.35 -4.04 -5.46
N VAL A 760 -28.94 -4.25 -4.21
CA VAL A 760 -27.54 -4.51 -3.82
C VAL A 760 -27.34 -5.90 -3.20
N SER A 761 -28.39 -6.72 -3.12
CA SER A 761 -28.33 -8.17 -2.93
C SER A 761 -29.69 -8.81 -3.22
N ASP A 762 -29.68 -9.96 -3.90
CA ASP A 762 -30.86 -10.82 -4.14
C ASP A 762 -30.88 -12.10 -3.28
N ASN A 763 -29.77 -12.39 -2.57
CA ASN A 763 -29.67 -13.48 -1.60
C ASN A 763 -29.80 -12.88 -0.20
N GLY A 764 -30.82 -13.30 0.55
CA GLY A 764 -30.95 -12.96 1.97
C GLY A 764 -29.63 -13.23 2.68
N ASP A 765 -29.06 -12.19 3.31
CA ASP A 765 -27.71 -12.12 3.88
C ASP A 765 -26.68 -12.96 3.13
N LEU A 766 -25.96 -12.33 2.20
CA LEU A 766 -24.55 -12.64 2.04
C LEU A 766 -23.95 -12.47 3.44
N ASN A 767 -23.77 -13.58 4.14
CA ASN A 767 -23.16 -13.69 5.45
C ASN A 767 -21.91 -12.81 5.49
N ASP A 768 -21.75 -12.10 6.61
CA ASP A 768 -21.00 -10.86 6.89
C ASP A 768 -19.56 -10.70 6.33
N ASN A 769 -19.01 -11.61 5.54
CA ASN A 769 -17.66 -11.54 4.97
C ASN A 769 -17.60 -11.83 3.44
N GLY A 770 -18.74 -11.77 2.73
CA GLY A 770 -18.74 -11.96 1.26
C GLY A 770 -18.46 -13.40 0.79
N ILE A 771 -18.48 -14.37 1.71
CA ILE A 771 -18.43 -15.80 1.40
C ILE A 771 -19.85 -16.27 1.10
N PHE A 772 -20.07 -16.86 -0.07
CA PHE A 772 -21.30 -17.59 -0.35
C PHE A 772 -21.49 -18.70 0.69
N ASP A 773 -22.65 -18.75 1.37
CA ASP A 773 -23.12 -19.99 1.99
C ASP A 773 -22.94 -21.12 0.96
N ALA A 774 -22.55 -22.30 1.43
CA ALA A 774 -22.13 -23.46 0.65
C ALA A 774 -23.26 -24.09 -0.22
N GLY A 775 -24.24 -23.29 -0.63
CA GLY A 775 -25.46 -23.63 -1.34
C GLY A 775 -25.62 -22.99 -2.72
N ILE A 776 -24.60 -22.38 -3.33
CA ILE A 776 -24.57 -22.30 -4.81
C ILE A 776 -24.60 -23.75 -5.31
N ASP A 777 -25.48 -24.06 -6.26
CA ASP A 777 -25.44 -25.34 -6.96
C ASP A 777 -24.12 -25.41 -7.72
N ILE A 778 -23.13 -26.06 -7.10
CA ILE A 778 -21.76 -26.26 -7.59
C ILE A 778 -21.74 -26.92 -8.98
N GLU A 779 -22.85 -27.54 -9.40
CA GLU A 779 -22.99 -28.16 -10.71
C GLU A 779 -23.53 -27.20 -11.80
N ASP A 780 -23.99 -25.99 -11.45
CA ASP A 780 -24.53 -24.98 -12.40
C ASP A 780 -24.31 -23.52 -11.88
N PRO A 781 -23.10 -22.96 -11.99
CA PRO A 781 -22.74 -21.64 -11.45
C PRO A 781 -23.52 -20.46 -12.07
N MET A 782 -24.25 -20.69 -13.16
CA MET A 782 -25.13 -19.72 -13.80
C MET A 782 -26.60 -19.80 -13.33
N ASN A 783 -26.91 -20.71 -12.41
CA ASN A 783 -28.27 -20.98 -11.96
C ASN A 783 -28.39 -20.67 -10.47
N LEU A 784 -28.36 -19.37 -10.18
CA LEU A 784 -28.70 -18.82 -8.86
C LEU A 784 -30.16 -19.20 -8.56
N GLY A 785 -30.34 -20.23 -7.74
CA GLY A 785 -31.63 -20.80 -7.39
C GLY A 785 -32.62 -19.76 -6.88
N ASN A 786 -33.84 -19.80 -7.43
CA ASN A 786 -35.08 -19.12 -7.03
C ASN A 786 -34.99 -18.10 -5.86
N PHE A 787 -34.59 -16.87 -6.23
CA PHE A 787 -34.78 -15.57 -5.60
C PHE A 787 -35.71 -15.53 -4.37
N THR A 788 -35.19 -15.09 -3.21
CA THR A 788 -36.02 -14.77 -2.05
C THR A 788 -36.85 -13.51 -2.32
N ALA A 789 -38.10 -13.50 -1.88
CA ALA A 789 -39.14 -12.56 -2.31
C ALA A 789 -39.03 -11.11 -1.76
N ASP A 790 -37.87 -10.67 -1.25
CA ASP A 790 -37.65 -9.30 -0.76
C ASP A 790 -36.23 -8.80 -1.15
N PRO A 791 -36.08 -8.00 -2.21
CA PRO A 791 -34.77 -7.52 -2.66
C PRO A 791 -34.17 -6.52 -1.67
N GLN A 792 -32.89 -6.68 -1.32
CA GLN A 792 -32.19 -5.73 -0.44
C GLN A 792 -31.70 -4.53 -1.25
N LEU A 793 -32.10 -3.32 -0.83
CA LEU A 793 -31.66 -2.05 -1.42
C LEU A 793 -30.45 -1.43 -0.71
N TYR A 794 -30.21 -1.84 0.55
CA TYR A 794 -29.12 -1.31 1.37
C TYR A 794 -28.48 -2.42 2.23
N ARG A 795 -27.19 -2.29 2.53
CA ARG A 795 -26.43 -3.23 3.38
C ARG A 795 -25.66 -2.48 4.48
N ASN A 796 -25.30 -3.21 5.55
CA ASN A 796 -24.34 -2.70 6.55
C ASN A 796 -22.94 -2.65 5.94
N GLY A 797 -22.17 -1.63 6.31
CA GLY A 797 -20.75 -1.59 6.07
C GLY A 797 -20.00 -2.61 6.95
N LEU A 798 -18.88 -3.10 6.43
CA LEU A 798 -18.03 -4.08 7.09
C LEU A 798 -16.63 -3.52 7.32
N ASN A 799 -15.96 -4.03 8.36
CA ASN A 799 -14.55 -3.72 8.60
C ASN A 799 -13.66 -4.43 7.57
N VAL A 800 -12.45 -3.90 7.39
CA VAL A 800 -11.43 -4.55 6.55
C VAL A 800 -10.52 -5.40 7.43
N PRO A 801 -10.27 -6.66 7.09
CA PRO A 801 -9.35 -7.50 7.86
C PRO A 801 -7.90 -7.01 7.82
N GLU A 802 -7.14 -7.30 8.87
CA GLU A 802 -5.75 -6.84 9.07
C GLU A 802 -4.89 -7.96 9.68
N GLY A 803 -3.57 -7.84 9.58
CA GLY A 803 -2.62 -8.90 9.95
C GLY A 803 -2.51 -9.96 8.85
N TYR A 804 -2.37 -11.23 9.24
CA TYR A 804 -2.33 -12.34 8.28
C TYR A 804 -3.71 -12.61 7.68
N LEU A 805 -3.85 -12.26 6.40
CA LEU A 805 -4.96 -12.66 5.54
C LEU A 805 -4.77 -14.08 5.01
N VAL A 806 -3.49 -14.47 4.84
CA VAL A 806 -3.07 -15.85 4.57
C VAL A 806 -1.85 -16.14 5.43
N THR A 807 -1.96 -17.16 6.28
CA THR A 807 -0.87 -17.61 7.15
C THR A 807 0.28 -18.24 6.35
N PRO A 808 1.54 -17.99 6.75
CA PRO A 808 2.69 -18.53 6.03
C PRO A 808 2.70 -20.05 6.00
N HIS A 809 2.85 -20.61 4.80
CA HIS A 809 2.94 -22.04 4.59
C HIS A 809 3.96 -22.41 3.50
N ALA A 810 4.36 -23.67 3.48
CA ALA A 810 5.35 -24.16 2.53
C ALA A 810 4.72 -24.36 1.14
N SER A 811 5.46 -24.03 0.08
CA SER A 811 5.02 -24.35 -1.28
C SER A 811 5.03 -25.85 -1.53
N ALA A 812 3.99 -26.33 -2.21
CA ALA A 812 3.93 -27.70 -2.72
C ALA A 812 4.76 -27.87 -4.01
N THR A 813 4.95 -26.81 -4.78
CA THR A 813 5.65 -26.79 -6.07
C THR A 813 7.14 -26.49 -5.90
N ASP A 814 7.48 -25.61 -4.97
CA ASP A 814 8.83 -25.12 -4.69
C ASP A 814 9.25 -25.43 -3.25
N PRO A 815 9.71 -26.67 -2.94
CA PRO A 815 9.98 -27.10 -1.57
C PRO A 815 11.06 -26.30 -0.82
N ALA A 816 11.81 -25.46 -1.53
CA ALA A 816 12.78 -24.54 -0.94
C ALA A 816 12.10 -23.34 -0.26
N LEU A 817 10.90 -22.92 -0.70
CA LEU A 817 10.04 -21.98 0.01
C LEU A 817 9.29 -22.70 1.12
N THR A 818 9.97 -22.86 2.25
CA THR A 818 9.35 -23.38 3.48
C THR A 818 8.50 -22.30 4.17
N ALA A 819 7.56 -22.69 5.02
CA ALA A 819 6.76 -21.76 5.81
C ALA A 819 7.63 -20.76 6.60
N ALA A 820 8.76 -21.21 7.14
CA ALA A 820 9.70 -20.35 7.88
C ALA A 820 10.39 -19.31 6.99
N VAL A 821 10.70 -19.66 5.74
CA VAL A 821 11.27 -18.71 4.76
C VAL A 821 10.22 -17.69 4.36
N VAL A 822 8.99 -18.13 4.10
CA VAL A 822 7.88 -17.24 3.76
C VAL A 822 7.58 -16.27 4.92
N GLN A 823 7.55 -16.77 6.15
CA GLN A 823 7.41 -15.97 7.37
C GLN A 823 8.53 -14.93 7.48
N GLN A 824 9.79 -15.34 7.31
CA GLN A 824 10.95 -14.44 7.37
C GLN A 824 10.82 -13.26 6.38
N ILE A 825 10.40 -13.52 5.14
CA ILE A 825 10.23 -12.45 4.13
C ILE A 825 9.16 -11.45 4.58
N ILE A 826 8.08 -11.90 5.20
CA ILE A 826 7.02 -11.04 5.72
C ILE A 826 7.52 -10.22 6.91
N ASP A 827 8.21 -10.86 7.87
CA ASP A 827 8.73 -10.20 9.07
C ASP A 827 9.77 -9.12 8.73
N ASP A 828 10.71 -9.44 7.84
CA ASP A 828 11.73 -8.50 7.38
C ASP A 828 11.08 -7.30 6.64
N ALA A 829 9.97 -7.54 5.93
CA ALA A 829 9.22 -6.49 5.24
C ALA A 829 8.41 -5.61 6.21
N ILE A 830 7.83 -6.18 7.26
CA ILE A 830 7.18 -5.43 8.35
C ILE A 830 8.21 -4.51 9.01
N GLU A 831 9.37 -5.03 9.42
CA GLU A 831 10.43 -4.23 10.04
C GLU A 831 10.88 -3.10 9.11
N ALA A 832 11.05 -3.39 7.82
CA ALA A 832 11.39 -2.38 6.83
C ALA A 832 10.32 -1.30 6.66
N ALA A 833 9.04 -1.66 6.70
CA ALA A 833 7.93 -0.71 6.59
C ALA A 833 7.83 0.21 7.82
N GLU A 834 8.06 -0.32 9.03
CA GLU A 834 8.02 0.44 10.29
C GLU A 834 9.08 1.55 10.38
N VAL A 835 10.18 1.44 9.63
CA VAL A 835 11.22 2.47 9.61
C VAL A 835 11.15 3.36 8.36
N THR A 836 10.45 2.92 7.31
CA THR A 836 10.38 3.66 6.04
C THR A 836 9.41 4.84 6.16
N ARG A 837 9.86 6.02 5.78
CA ARG A 837 9.07 7.25 5.78
C ARG A 837 8.05 7.24 4.65
N ALA A 838 6.78 7.45 4.99
CA ALA A 838 5.69 7.59 4.04
C ALA A 838 5.83 8.84 3.15
N ALA A 839 5.35 8.71 1.92
CA ALA A 839 5.14 9.79 0.97
C ALA A 839 3.71 10.34 1.01
N VAL A 840 2.72 9.47 1.24
CA VAL A 840 1.29 9.83 1.09
C VAL A 840 0.51 9.82 2.41
N ARG A 841 1.19 9.65 3.55
CA ARG A 841 0.59 9.66 4.90
C ARG A 841 1.01 10.90 5.67
N LEU A 842 0.11 11.37 6.51
CA LEU A 842 0.30 12.49 7.44
C LEU A 842 -0.04 12.00 8.85
N GLU A 843 0.69 12.52 9.85
CA GLU A 843 0.39 12.28 11.27
C GLU A 843 -0.98 12.87 11.61
N ALA A 844 -1.88 12.12 12.26
CA ALA A 844 -3.24 12.57 12.51
C ALA A 844 -3.31 13.78 13.45
N ALA A 845 -2.47 13.81 14.49
CA ALA A 845 -2.52 14.83 15.53
C ALA A 845 -2.19 16.26 15.04
N ASP A 846 -1.30 16.41 14.06
CA ASP A 846 -0.84 17.72 13.58
C ASP A 846 -0.72 17.85 12.05
N GLN A 847 -1.14 16.81 11.31
CA GLN A 847 -1.08 16.71 9.84
C GLN A 847 0.32 16.93 9.28
N SER A 848 1.36 16.67 10.08
CA SER A 848 2.74 16.83 9.64
C SER A 848 3.20 15.64 8.80
N PRO A 849 4.14 15.84 7.86
CA PRO A 849 4.82 14.73 7.22
C PRO A 849 5.79 14.07 8.20
N GLY A 850 5.82 12.74 8.25
CA GLY A 850 6.68 12.02 9.20
C GLY A 850 6.31 10.56 9.39
N ALA A 851 5.03 10.25 9.15
CA ALA A 851 4.44 8.93 9.34
C ALA A 851 5.22 7.80 8.66
N ARG A 852 5.09 6.59 9.23
CA ARG A 852 5.67 5.38 8.64
C ARG A 852 4.73 4.78 7.61
N THR A 853 5.33 4.02 6.70
CA THR A 853 4.56 3.33 5.68
C THR A 853 3.73 2.22 6.30
N ARG A 854 2.50 2.05 5.83
CA ARG A 854 1.69 0.85 6.10
C ARG A 854 1.40 0.16 4.78
N MET A 855 1.78 -1.10 4.70
CA MET A 855 1.88 -1.86 3.47
C MET A 855 1.11 -3.18 3.54
N VAL A 856 0.84 -3.73 2.37
CA VAL A 856 0.42 -5.11 2.16
C VAL A 856 1.57 -5.88 1.51
N PHE A 857 1.81 -7.08 1.99
CA PHE A 857 2.89 -7.97 1.56
C PHE A 857 2.31 -9.28 1.04
N ALA A 858 2.77 -9.74 -0.11
CA ALA A 858 2.37 -11.04 -0.67
C ALA A 858 3.58 -11.82 -1.16
N VAL A 859 3.65 -13.10 -0.77
CA VAL A 859 4.63 -14.07 -1.28
C VAL A 859 3.88 -15.13 -2.06
N THR A 860 4.32 -15.42 -3.28
CA THR A 860 3.77 -16.49 -4.11
C THR A 860 4.84 -17.45 -4.57
N ASP A 861 4.47 -18.71 -4.84
CA ASP A 861 5.36 -19.68 -5.51
C ASP A 861 5.37 -19.50 -7.04
N THR A 862 6.06 -20.37 -7.79
CA THR A 862 6.13 -20.25 -9.25
C THR A 862 4.80 -20.52 -9.96
N ASN A 863 3.87 -21.26 -9.32
CA ASN A 863 2.51 -21.47 -9.84
C ASN A 863 1.53 -20.36 -9.42
N GLY A 864 2.03 -19.29 -8.81
CA GLY A 864 1.22 -18.17 -8.32
C GLY A 864 0.35 -18.49 -7.10
N GLU A 865 0.57 -19.60 -6.39
CA GLU A 865 -0.12 -19.89 -5.13
C GLU A 865 0.32 -18.87 -4.08
N VAL A 866 -0.64 -18.25 -3.38
CA VAL A 866 -0.35 -17.28 -2.32
C VAL A 866 0.07 -18.02 -1.06
N LEU A 867 1.36 -17.96 -0.73
CA LEU A 867 1.94 -18.64 0.44
C LEU A 867 1.83 -17.81 1.73
N ALA A 868 1.74 -16.49 1.60
CA ALA A 868 1.42 -15.55 2.66
C ALA A 868 0.86 -14.26 2.08
N LEU A 869 -0.05 -13.64 2.83
CA LEU A 869 -0.60 -12.33 2.55
C LEU A 869 -0.82 -11.63 3.89
N TYR A 870 -0.11 -10.53 4.10
CA TYR A 870 -0.18 -9.77 5.35
C TYR A 870 -0.52 -8.31 5.05
N ARG A 871 -1.52 -7.77 5.75
CA ARG A 871 -1.94 -6.37 5.65
C ARG A 871 -1.64 -5.66 6.97
N MET A 872 -0.72 -4.69 6.97
CA MET A 872 -0.51 -3.84 8.14
C MET A 872 -1.78 -3.05 8.47
N GLN A 873 -1.96 -2.72 9.75
CA GLN A 873 -3.03 -1.82 10.19
C GLN A 873 -3.02 -0.52 9.38
N ASP A 874 -4.21 -0.08 8.96
CA ASP A 874 -4.41 1.13 8.16
C ASP A 874 -3.69 1.15 6.80
N ALA A 875 -3.12 0.03 6.34
CA ALA A 875 -2.62 -0.09 4.97
C ALA A 875 -3.79 0.03 3.97
N THR A 876 -3.53 0.60 2.80
CA THR A 876 -4.56 0.84 1.80
C THR A 876 -5.16 -0.46 1.27
N THR A 877 -6.49 -0.55 1.15
CA THR A 877 -7.16 -1.81 0.77
C THR A 877 -6.89 -2.21 -0.69
N PHE A 878 -6.68 -1.23 -1.59
CA PHE A 878 -6.35 -1.53 -2.99
C PHE A 878 -5.05 -2.34 -3.12
N SER A 879 -4.18 -2.24 -2.13
CA SER A 879 -2.87 -2.88 -2.09
C SER A 879 -2.95 -4.40 -1.93
N ILE A 880 -4.10 -4.94 -1.52
CA ILE A 880 -4.31 -6.39 -1.42
C ILE A 880 -4.21 -7.05 -2.81
N ASP A 881 -4.97 -6.57 -3.79
CA ASP A 881 -4.88 -7.08 -5.16
C ASP A 881 -3.51 -6.79 -5.77
N VAL A 882 -3.02 -5.57 -5.56
CA VAL A 882 -1.75 -5.12 -6.14
C VAL A 882 -0.56 -5.93 -5.64
N ALA A 883 -0.45 -6.22 -4.34
CA ALA A 883 0.66 -7.00 -3.79
C ALA A 883 0.66 -8.42 -4.36
N VAL A 884 -0.50 -9.07 -4.43
CA VAL A 884 -0.66 -10.41 -5.01
C VAL A 884 -0.32 -10.42 -6.50
N ALA A 885 -0.86 -9.48 -7.27
CA ALA A 885 -0.55 -9.36 -8.70
C ALA A 885 0.94 -9.12 -8.93
N LYS A 886 1.56 -8.20 -8.19
CA LYS A 886 3.01 -7.92 -8.25
C LYS A 886 3.85 -9.19 -8.04
N ALA A 887 3.53 -9.99 -7.02
CA ALA A 887 4.23 -11.25 -6.74
C ALA A 887 4.08 -12.26 -7.89
N ARG A 888 2.86 -12.45 -8.42
CA ARG A 888 2.59 -13.34 -9.57
C ARG A 888 3.24 -12.89 -10.87
N ASN A 889 3.23 -11.59 -11.12
CA ASN A 889 3.83 -11.01 -12.32
C ASN A 889 5.32 -11.33 -12.39
N VAL A 890 6.07 -11.12 -11.30
CA VAL A 890 7.52 -11.37 -11.30
C VAL A 890 7.89 -12.84 -11.24
N ALA A 891 7.04 -13.70 -10.66
CA ALA A 891 7.22 -15.15 -10.66
C ALA A 891 7.17 -15.71 -12.09
N TYR A 892 6.07 -15.47 -12.82
CA TYR A 892 5.91 -15.85 -14.23
C TYR A 892 7.05 -15.28 -15.09
N TYR A 893 7.23 -13.96 -15.01
CA TYR A 893 8.09 -13.26 -15.96
C TYR A 893 9.58 -13.60 -15.76
N SER A 894 9.97 -14.12 -14.59
CA SER A 894 11.36 -14.49 -14.28
C SER A 894 11.64 -15.99 -14.37
N ASP A 895 10.64 -16.81 -14.75
CA ASP A 895 10.83 -18.23 -15.05
C ASP A 895 11.12 -18.46 -16.55
N PRO A 896 12.35 -18.85 -16.92
CA PRO A 896 12.72 -19.12 -18.32
C PRO A 896 12.01 -20.33 -18.95
N ASN A 897 11.34 -21.17 -18.15
CA ASN A 897 10.57 -22.31 -18.64
C ASN A 897 9.11 -21.97 -18.97
N ASP A 898 8.62 -20.83 -18.47
CA ASP A 898 7.22 -20.45 -18.55
C ASP A 898 7.00 -19.18 -19.39
N VAL A 899 7.83 -18.15 -19.18
CA VAL A 899 7.69 -16.87 -19.86
C VAL A 899 7.65 -17.02 -21.39
N LEU A 900 6.58 -16.50 -22.00
CA LEU A 900 6.41 -16.59 -23.44
C LEU A 900 7.28 -15.56 -24.20
N PRO A 901 7.76 -15.89 -25.41
CA PRO A 901 8.48 -14.95 -26.25
C PRO A 901 7.71 -13.65 -26.54
N ILE A 902 6.38 -13.69 -26.62
CA ILE A 902 5.58 -12.45 -26.85
C ILE A 902 5.71 -11.46 -25.69
N ASP A 903 6.01 -11.93 -24.49
CA ASP A 903 6.15 -11.09 -23.31
C ASP A 903 7.58 -10.57 -23.15
N LYS A 904 8.62 -11.25 -23.67
CA LYS A 904 10.05 -10.87 -23.50
C LYS A 904 10.84 -10.52 -24.78
N ASP A 905 10.52 -11.13 -25.92
CA ASP A 905 11.28 -11.02 -27.18
C ASP A 905 10.70 -9.96 -28.12
N ILE A 906 10.50 -8.72 -27.63
CA ILE A 906 9.88 -7.67 -28.46
C ILE A 906 10.94 -6.70 -29.02
N PRO A 907 11.44 -6.90 -30.26
CA PRO A 907 12.21 -5.87 -30.94
C PRO A 907 11.29 -4.71 -31.32
N PHE A 908 11.62 -3.52 -30.80
CA PHE A 908 10.90 -2.27 -31.05
C PHE A 908 11.08 -1.72 -32.47
N ASP A 909 12.27 -1.85 -33.04
CA ASP A 909 12.64 -1.27 -34.33
C ASP A 909 13.01 -2.36 -35.34
N SER A 910 12.14 -2.58 -36.33
CA SER A 910 12.41 -3.46 -37.47
C SER A 910 13.62 -3.07 -38.33
N SER A 911 14.17 -1.86 -38.13
CA SER A 911 15.37 -1.33 -38.78
C SER A 911 16.63 -1.38 -37.90
N ASN A 912 16.49 -1.69 -36.60
CA ASN A 912 17.59 -1.92 -35.69
C ASN A 912 18.09 -3.37 -35.84
N THR A 913 19.31 -3.55 -36.33
CA THR A 913 19.91 -4.87 -36.59
C THR A 913 20.53 -5.53 -35.36
N SER A 914 20.28 -5.00 -34.15
CA SER A 914 20.85 -5.53 -32.90
C SER A 914 19.83 -5.67 -31.76
N PRO A 915 18.67 -6.34 -31.93
CA PRO A 915 17.99 -6.91 -30.79
C PRO A 915 18.71 -8.23 -30.49
N GLU A 916 19.68 -8.22 -29.57
CA GLU A 916 19.93 -9.47 -28.85
C GLU A 916 18.65 -9.72 -28.03
N PRO A 917 17.98 -10.88 -28.19
CA PRO A 917 16.82 -11.23 -27.38
C PRO A 917 17.12 -11.05 -25.89
N ILE A 918 16.15 -10.57 -25.12
CA ILE A 918 16.32 -10.49 -23.67
C ILE A 918 16.42 -11.91 -23.15
N ASP A 919 17.47 -12.23 -22.41
CA ASP A 919 17.62 -13.57 -21.83
C ASP A 919 16.36 -13.91 -21.02
N PRO A 920 15.65 -15.02 -21.31
CA PRO A 920 14.47 -15.44 -20.58
C PRO A 920 14.69 -15.60 -19.08
N ALA A 921 15.94 -15.82 -18.62
CA ALA A 921 16.28 -15.89 -17.20
C ALA A 921 16.50 -14.51 -16.54
N THR A 922 16.41 -13.41 -17.30
CA THR A 922 16.58 -12.05 -16.75
C THR A 922 15.45 -11.73 -15.77
N ALA A 923 15.80 -11.38 -14.54
CA ALA A 923 14.88 -10.92 -13.51
C ALA A 923 14.35 -9.52 -13.83
N PHE A 924 13.02 -9.40 -13.89
CA PHE A 924 12.29 -8.15 -14.10
C PHE A 924 11.45 -7.82 -12.86
N THR A 925 11.15 -6.54 -12.67
CA THR A 925 10.20 -6.07 -11.65
C THR A 925 9.05 -5.32 -12.31
N ASN A 926 8.01 -4.99 -11.55
CA ASN A 926 6.92 -4.17 -12.04
C ASN A 926 7.37 -2.74 -12.42
N ARG A 927 8.52 -2.26 -11.92
CA ARG A 927 9.17 -1.04 -12.42
C ARG A 927 9.67 -1.20 -13.86
N THR A 928 10.21 -2.37 -14.19
CA THR A 928 10.66 -2.68 -15.55
C THR A 928 9.46 -2.78 -16.50
N PHE A 929 8.39 -3.48 -16.09
CA PHE A 929 7.17 -3.60 -16.90
C PHE A 929 6.57 -2.24 -17.21
N ARG A 930 6.48 -1.36 -16.19
CA ARG A 930 6.09 0.03 -16.36
C ARG A 930 6.89 0.70 -17.45
N TYR A 931 8.22 0.76 -17.29
CA TYR A 931 9.13 1.48 -18.17
C TYR A 931 9.02 1.04 -19.64
N LEU A 932 8.65 -0.21 -19.88
CA LEU A 932 8.41 -0.76 -21.22
C LEU A 932 6.98 -0.53 -21.75
N SER A 933 6.04 -0.09 -20.93
CA SER A 933 4.62 0.12 -21.26
C SER A 933 4.25 1.58 -21.50
N GLU A 934 5.14 2.48 -21.15
CA GLU A 934 4.90 3.92 -21.16
C GLU A 934 4.65 4.50 -22.57
N PRO A 935 3.88 5.60 -22.70
CA PRO A 935 3.65 6.31 -23.96
C PRO A 935 4.90 6.84 -24.68
N ARG A 936 6.08 6.81 -24.04
CA ARG A 936 7.35 7.34 -24.55
C ARG A 936 8.49 6.44 -24.10
N PHE A 937 9.50 6.26 -24.95
CA PHE A 937 10.68 5.47 -24.62
C PHE A 937 11.97 6.09 -25.20
N PRO A 938 12.95 6.48 -24.35
CA PRO A 938 12.93 6.43 -22.88
C PRO A 938 11.91 7.39 -22.24
N ASP A 939 11.47 7.07 -21.02
CA ASP A 939 10.60 7.95 -20.20
C ASP A 939 11.18 9.37 -20.09
N GLY A 940 10.28 10.35 -19.96
CA GLY A 940 10.62 11.74 -19.69
C GLY A 940 11.26 12.48 -20.87
N VAL A 941 11.25 11.89 -22.08
CA VAL A 941 11.74 12.54 -23.30
C VAL A 941 10.61 12.70 -24.31
N ASP A 942 10.15 13.93 -24.49
CA ASP A 942 9.04 14.23 -25.38
C ASP A 942 9.39 13.99 -26.86
N GLY A 943 8.40 13.51 -27.62
CA GLY A 943 8.52 13.23 -29.04
C GLY A 943 9.28 11.94 -29.40
N THR A 944 9.71 11.17 -28.40
CA THR A 944 10.16 9.78 -28.61
C THR A 944 8.96 8.87 -28.90
N PRO A 945 9.16 7.76 -29.64
CA PRO A 945 8.08 6.81 -29.87
C PRO A 945 7.72 6.03 -28.59
N ALA A 946 6.54 5.39 -28.59
CA ALA A 946 6.01 4.68 -27.43
C ALA A 946 6.88 3.47 -27.05
N ALA A 947 6.84 3.02 -25.79
CA ALA A 947 7.61 1.87 -25.35
C ALA A 947 7.05 0.53 -25.93
N PRO A 948 7.83 -0.56 -26.01
CA PRO A 948 7.42 -1.79 -26.72
C PRO A 948 6.11 -2.42 -26.23
N PHE A 949 5.83 -2.36 -24.93
CA PHE A 949 4.61 -2.91 -24.31
C PHE A 949 3.42 -1.95 -24.41
N SER A 950 3.64 -0.72 -24.86
CA SER A 950 2.60 0.31 -24.89
C SER A 950 1.44 -0.07 -25.79
N ILE A 951 0.23 0.25 -25.33
CA ILE A 951 -1.01 0.12 -26.11
C ILE A 951 -0.99 1.02 -27.36
N LEU A 952 -0.23 2.12 -27.33
CA LEU A 952 -0.11 3.08 -28.44
C LEU A 952 0.60 2.53 -29.69
N ASN A 953 1.22 1.34 -29.58
CA ASN A 953 1.78 0.66 -30.75
C ASN A 953 0.71 0.04 -31.65
N ASN A 954 -0.56 0.01 -31.23
CA ASN A 954 -1.67 -0.39 -32.09
C ASN A 954 -1.92 0.67 -33.19
N PRO A 955 -1.89 0.33 -34.49
CA PRO A 955 -2.02 1.29 -35.59
C PRO A 955 -3.41 1.96 -35.69
N SER A 956 -4.39 1.47 -34.94
CA SER A 956 -5.73 2.07 -34.86
C SER A 956 -5.86 3.12 -33.74
N ILE A 957 -4.83 3.37 -32.96
CA ILE A 957 -4.79 4.41 -31.93
C ILE A 957 -3.85 5.53 -32.37
N ASP A 958 -4.27 6.78 -32.19
CA ASP A 958 -3.40 7.92 -32.40
C ASP A 958 -2.38 8.00 -31.25
N PRO A 959 -1.08 7.82 -31.52
CA PRO A 959 -0.06 7.78 -30.47
C PRO A 959 0.20 9.14 -29.82
N THR A 960 -0.42 10.22 -30.32
CA THR A 960 -0.29 11.58 -29.80
C THR A 960 -1.47 12.04 -28.95
N THR A 961 -2.63 11.39 -29.09
CA THR A 961 -3.87 11.77 -28.39
C THR A 961 -4.52 10.63 -27.61
N GLY A 962 -4.22 9.37 -27.95
CA GLY A 962 -4.92 8.19 -27.42
C GLY A 962 -6.31 7.97 -28.05
N GLU A 963 -6.69 8.76 -29.06
CA GLU A 963 -7.99 8.64 -29.73
C GLU A 963 -7.99 7.55 -30.81
N ASN A 964 -9.18 7.08 -31.21
CA ASN A 964 -9.31 6.11 -32.30
C ASN A 964 -8.95 6.75 -33.65
N ILE A 965 -8.14 6.07 -34.46
CA ILE A 965 -7.95 6.38 -35.87
C ILE A 965 -9.04 5.68 -36.68
N GLY A 966 -10.13 6.40 -36.96
CA GLY A 966 -11.24 5.90 -37.73
C GLY A 966 -12.24 5.11 -36.89
N ALA A 967 -12.69 3.95 -37.38
CA ALA A 967 -13.61 3.11 -36.62
C ALA A 967 -12.88 2.38 -35.48
N PRO A 968 -13.52 2.13 -34.31
CA PRO A 968 -12.89 1.40 -33.22
C PRO A 968 -12.40 0.02 -33.67
N ALA A 969 -11.21 -0.37 -33.23
CA ALA A 969 -10.62 -1.66 -33.56
C ALA A 969 -11.24 -2.80 -32.74
N ALA A 970 -11.17 -4.03 -33.26
CA ALA A 970 -11.55 -5.22 -32.50
C ALA A 970 -10.61 -5.42 -31.30
N ALA A 971 -11.14 -5.90 -30.17
CA ALA A 971 -10.36 -6.14 -28.95
C ALA A 971 -9.16 -7.09 -29.20
N SER A 972 -9.34 -8.11 -30.03
CA SER A 972 -8.31 -9.08 -30.41
C SER A 972 -7.09 -8.51 -31.15
N THR A 973 -7.14 -7.25 -31.58
CA THR A 973 -6.00 -6.57 -32.23
C THR A 973 -5.01 -5.95 -31.25
N PHE A 974 -5.38 -5.83 -29.98
CA PHE A 974 -4.52 -5.28 -28.92
C PHE A 974 -3.66 -6.40 -28.33
N THR A 975 -2.46 -6.57 -28.89
CA THR A 975 -1.55 -7.68 -28.56
C THR A 975 -0.25 -7.26 -27.88
N SER A 976 0.01 -5.96 -27.70
CA SER A 976 1.12 -5.52 -26.84
C SER A 976 0.81 -5.89 -25.39
N VAL A 977 1.80 -6.00 -24.51
CA VAL A 977 1.58 -6.41 -23.10
C VAL A 977 0.51 -5.55 -22.40
N LEU A 978 0.62 -4.21 -22.42
CA LEU A 978 -0.39 -3.33 -21.82
C LEU A 978 -1.73 -3.42 -22.55
N GLY A 979 -1.69 -3.53 -23.89
CA GLY A 979 -2.89 -3.67 -24.70
C GLY A 979 -3.63 -4.99 -24.44
N TYR A 980 -2.93 -6.11 -24.29
CA TYR A 980 -3.54 -7.40 -24.03
C TYR A 980 -4.20 -7.42 -22.65
N ASP A 981 -3.50 -6.95 -21.62
CA ASP A 981 -4.01 -6.87 -20.25
C ASP A 981 -5.27 -5.98 -20.16
N ALA A 982 -5.29 -4.81 -20.81
CA ALA A 982 -6.46 -3.93 -20.84
C ALA A 982 -7.75 -4.65 -21.29
N PHE A 983 -7.64 -5.50 -22.32
CA PHE A 983 -8.77 -6.22 -22.91
C PHE A 983 -8.96 -7.63 -22.38
N ASN A 984 -8.09 -8.14 -21.50
CA ASN A 984 -8.18 -9.48 -20.92
C ASN A 984 -7.89 -9.39 -19.41
N PRO A 985 -8.81 -8.81 -18.62
CA PRO A 985 -8.64 -8.73 -17.17
C PRO A 985 -8.45 -10.10 -16.54
N GLN A 986 -7.84 -10.11 -15.36
CA GLN A 986 -7.55 -11.32 -14.60
C GLN A 986 -6.55 -12.28 -15.27
N THR A 987 -5.85 -11.84 -16.32
CA THR A 987 -4.73 -12.58 -16.91
C THR A 987 -3.38 -12.09 -16.35
N ASN A 988 -2.39 -12.97 -16.28
CA ASN A 988 -1.01 -12.60 -15.93
C ASN A 988 -0.18 -12.49 -17.22
N PHE A 989 -0.22 -11.36 -17.92
CA PHE A 989 0.34 -11.24 -19.28
C PHE A 989 -0.29 -12.27 -20.24
N HIS A 990 0.50 -12.95 -21.07
CA HIS A 990 0.05 -14.04 -21.93
C HIS A 990 0.30 -15.43 -21.31
N ASP A 991 0.50 -15.52 -19.99
CA ASP A 991 0.73 -16.76 -19.26
C ASP A 991 -0.36 -17.83 -19.59
N PRO A 992 0.04 -18.99 -20.12
CA PRO A 992 -0.89 -20.07 -20.46
C PRO A 992 -1.48 -20.78 -19.22
N GLY A 993 -0.90 -20.59 -18.04
CA GLY A 993 -1.28 -21.21 -16.78
C GLY A 993 -0.51 -22.49 -16.47
N ASP A 994 -0.49 -22.87 -15.19
CA ASP A 994 0.33 -23.95 -14.66
C ASP A 994 -0.41 -25.26 -14.44
N ALA A 995 0.30 -26.38 -14.62
CA ALA A 995 -0.23 -27.69 -14.29
C ALA A 995 -0.26 -27.90 -12.77
N GLY A 996 -1.40 -28.32 -12.23
CA GLY A 996 -1.55 -28.62 -10.80
C GLY A 996 -2.16 -27.49 -9.97
N VAL A 997 -2.47 -26.35 -10.58
CA VAL A 997 -3.34 -25.33 -10.00
C VAL A 997 -4.71 -25.96 -9.70
N MET A 998 -5.17 -25.82 -8.46
CA MET A 998 -6.42 -26.42 -7.98
C MET A 998 -7.49 -25.35 -7.78
N PRO A 999 -8.55 -25.33 -8.60
CA PRO A 999 -9.75 -24.54 -8.36
C PRO A 999 -10.80 -25.28 -7.53
N ALA A 1000 -11.75 -24.55 -6.94
CA ALA A 1000 -12.85 -25.13 -6.17
C ALA A 1000 -13.84 -25.91 -7.04
N ILE A 1001 -14.13 -25.40 -8.24
CA ILE A 1001 -15.10 -25.96 -9.19
C ILE A 1001 -14.64 -25.66 -10.63
N GLY A 1002 -14.25 -26.72 -11.36
CA GLY A 1002 -13.78 -26.65 -12.76
C GLY A 1002 -12.28 -26.39 -12.87
N ALA A 1003 -11.50 -27.30 -13.46
CA ALA A 1003 -10.03 -27.21 -13.52
C ALA A 1003 -9.54 -26.26 -14.62
N SER A 1004 -9.10 -25.05 -14.27
CA SER A 1004 -8.31 -24.17 -15.14
C SER A 1004 -6.88 -24.08 -14.63
N GLN A 1005 -5.93 -24.05 -15.57
CA GLN A 1005 -4.52 -23.84 -15.26
C GLN A 1005 -4.23 -22.37 -14.88
N LYS A 1006 -5.18 -21.46 -15.14
CA LYS A 1006 -5.03 -20.03 -14.95
C LYS A 1006 -5.63 -19.51 -13.65
N SER A 1007 -6.19 -20.36 -12.79
CA SER A 1007 -6.91 -19.91 -11.59
C SER A 1007 -6.07 -19.08 -10.60
N ASN A 1008 -4.74 -19.11 -10.71
CA ASN A 1008 -3.81 -18.29 -9.94
C ASN A 1008 -3.37 -17.01 -10.69
N GLN A 1009 -4.17 -16.49 -11.62
CA GLN A 1009 -3.97 -15.21 -12.29
C GLN A 1009 -5.00 -14.17 -11.82
N ASN A 1010 -4.59 -12.91 -11.70
CA ASN A 1010 -5.49 -11.81 -11.27
C ASN A 1010 -5.21 -10.45 -11.93
N GLY A 1011 -4.31 -10.38 -12.92
CA GLY A 1011 -3.99 -9.13 -13.64
C GLY A 1011 -2.51 -8.76 -13.60
N VAL A 1012 -2.14 -7.73 -14.36
CA VAL A 1012 -0.80 -7.15 -14.37
C VAL A 1012 -0.76 -5.78 -13.68
N VAL A 1013 0.25 -5.57 -12.85
CA VAL A 1013 0.54 -4.27 -12.24
C VAL A 1013 1.70 -3.59 -12.99
N PHE A 1014 1.55 -2.33 -13.36
CA PHE A 1014 2.59 -1.58 -14.10
C PHE A 1014 3.22 -0.48 -13.23
N PHE A 1015 3.47 -0.77 -11.95
CA PHE A 1015 4.19 0.14 -11.06
C PHE A 1015 5.03 -0.60 -10.00
N PRO A 1016 6.12 0.03 -9.49
CA PRO A 1016 7.16 -0.60 -8.67
C PRO A 1016 6.68 -1.20 -7.33
N GLY A 1017 7.53 -1.99 -6.66
CA GLY A 1017 7.21 -2.69 -5.42
C GLY A 1017 7.26 -4.22 -5.48
N SER A 1018 8.17 -4.80 -6.27
CA SER A 1018 8.24 -6.25 -6.43
C SER A 1018 9.63 -6.77 -6.76
N THR A 1019 9.85 -8.06 -6.50
CA THR A 1019 11.05 -8.78 -6.92
C THR A 1019 10.77 -10.27 -7.06
N PRO A 1020 11.33 -10.95 -8.08
CA PRO A 1020 11.40 -12.41 -8.09
C PRO A 1020 12.28 -12.93 -6.93
N LEU A 1021 11.95 -14.11 -6.42
CA LEU A 1021 12.64 -14.78 -5.32
C LEU A 1021 13.50 -15.94 -5.84
N TYR A 1022 14.75 -16.01 -5.38
CA TYR A 1022 15.70 -17.03 -5.76
C TYR A 1022 16.31 -17.75 -4.56
N ILE A 1023 16.35 -19.08 -4.61
CA ILE A 1023 17.12 -19.91 -3.68
C ILE A 1023 18.06 -20.79 -4.49
N ASN A 1024 19.36 -20.76 -4.17
CA ASN A 1024 20.40 -21.48 -4.92
C ASN A 1024 20.40 -21.16 -6.44
N ASN A 1025 20.14 -19.91 -6.81
CA ASN A 1025 20.00 -19.43 -8.19
C ASN A 1025 18.89 -20.13 -8.99
N GLN A 1026 17.87 -20.68 -8.32
CA GLN A 1026 16.63 -21.13 -8.96
C GLN A 1026 15.53 -20.17 -8.55
N ILE A 1027 14.73 -19.75 -9.53
CA ILE A 1027 13.47 -19.04 -9.25
C ILE A 1027 12.61 -19.97 -8.40
N VAL A 1028 12.02 -19.44 -7.34
CA VAL A 1028 11.11 -20.20 -6.47
C VAL A 1028 9.77 -19.50 -6.29
N GLY A 1029 9.62 -18.27 -6.78
CA GLY A 1029 8.41 -17.49 -6.62
C GLY A 1029 8.63 -16.00 -6.78
N GLY A 1030 7.71 -15.22 -6.21
CA GLY A 1030 7.72 -13.76 -6.27
C GLY A 1030 7.31 -13.11 -4.95
N PHE A 1031 7.79 -11.89 -4.76
CA PHE A 1031 7.42 -11.03 -3.63
C PHE A 1031 6.88 -9.70 -4.14
N GLY A 1032 5.73 -9.30 -3.60
CA GLY A 1032 5.05 -8.06 -3.93
C GLY A 1032 4.70 -7.25 -2.68
N VAL A 1033 4.95 -5.94 -2.75
CA VAL A 1033 4.67 -4.96 -1.69
C VAL A 1033 3.88 -3.81 -2.27
N SER A 1034 2.86 -3.33 -1.56
CA SER A 1034 2.14 -2.10 -1.91
C SER A 1034 1.52 -1.43 -0.70
N GLY A 1035 1.53 -0.10 -0.65
CA GLY A 1035 0.73 0.63 0.35
C GLY A 1035 1.08 2.10 0.52
N ASP A 1036 2.16 2.57 -0.11
CA ASP A 1036 2.58 3.97 -0.06
C ASP A 1036 3.14 4.41 -1.43
N GLY A 1037 4.02 5.42 -1.48
CA GLY A 1037 4.73 5.79 -2.70
C GLY A 1037 5.56 4.63 -3.25
N VAL A 1038 5.68 4.51 -4.57
CA VAL A 1038 6.30 3.31 -5.18
C VAL A 1038 7.81 3.20 -4.95
N ASP A 1039 8.47 4.31 -4.63
CA ASP A 1039 9.87 4.29 -4.19
C ASP A 1039 9.98 3.74 -2.75
N GLN A 1040 8.97 3.96 -1.89
CA GLN A 1040 8.84 3.27 -0.61
C GLN A 1040 8.54 1.78 -0.81
N ASP A 1041 7.61 1.43 -1.71
CA ASP A 1041 7.33 0.02 -2.04
C ASP A 1041 8.62 -0.72 -2.44
N ASP A 1042 9.47 -0.11 -3.29
CA ASP A 1042 10.77 -0.69 -3.69
C ASP A 1042 11.77 -0.82 -2.53
N VAL A 1043 11.84 0.16 -1.63
CA VAL A 1043 12.70 0.10 -0.44
C VAL A 1043 12.31 -1.09 0.43
N VAL A 1044 11.02 -1.21 0.75
CA VAL A 1044 10.49 -2.28 1.60
C VAL A 1044 10.63 -3.63 0.91
N THR A 1045 10.37 -3.71 -0.40
CA THR A 1045 10.57 -4.92 -1.20
C THR A 1045 12.02 -5.40 -1.15
N TYR A 1046 12.98 -4.50 -1.35
CA TYR A 1046 14.40 -4.85 -1.34
C TYR A 1046 14.84 -5.38 0.02
N LEU A 1047 14.45 -4.70 1.10
CA LEU A 1047 14.83 -5.08 2.45
C LEU A 1047 14.19 -6.41 2.85
N GLY A 1048 12.88 -6.58 2.62
CA GLY A 1048 12.15 -7.81 2.95
C GLY A 1048 12.62 -9.05 2.17
N ALA A 1049 13.23 -8.88 1.00
CA ALA A 1049 13.71 -9.99 0.17
C ALA A 1049 15.24 -10.12 0.13
N THR A 1050 16.00 -9.42 0.98
CA THR A 1050 17.47 -9.25 0.87
C THR A 1050 18.23 -10.57 0.62
N GLU A 1051 17.86 -11.66 1.29
CA GLU A 1051 18.52 -12.97 1.16
C GLU A 1051 18.12 -13.77 -0.10
N PHE A 1052 17.07 -13.33 -0.79
CA PHE A 1052 16.39 -14.03 -1.88
C PHE A 1052 16.43 -13.27 -3.22
N LEU A 1053 17.12 -12.11 -3.27
CA LEU A 1053 17.25 -11.30 -4.48
C LEU A 1053 18.10 -12.01 -5.57
N PRO A 1054 17.88 -11.71 -6.86
CA PRO A 1054 18.79 -12.15 -7.91
C PRO A 1054 20.19 -11.56 -7.72
N ASP A 1055 21.21 -12.42 -7.81
CA ASP A 1055 22.60 -12.06 -7.53
C ASP A 1055 23.24 -11.10 -8.55
N GLY A 1056 22.61 -10.90 -9.71
CA GLY A 1056 23.12 -10.08 -10.82
C GLY A 1056 24.39 -10.62 -11.48
N VAL A 1057 24.77 -11.87 -11.20
CA VAL A 1057 25.96 -12.52 -11.74
C VAL A 1057 25.58 -13.80 -12.47
N ASN A 1058 24.86 -14.69 -11.80
CA ASN A 1058 24.31 -15.91 -12.38
C ASN A 1058 22.89 -15.68 -12.90
N ILE A 1059 22.14 -14.79 -12.26
CA ILE A 1059 20.81 -14.36 -12.69
C ILE A 1059 20.91 -12.89 -13.13
N PRO A 1060 20.86 -12.60 -14.44
CA PRO A 1060 20.88 -11.24 -14.94
C PRO A 1060 19.69 -10.44 -14.40
N ARG A 1061 19.90 -9.16 -14.11
CA ARG A 1061 18.82 -8.23 -13.75
C ARG A 1061 18.48 -7.33 -14.92
N ALA A 1062 17.25 -6.80 -14.95
CA ALA A 1062 16.82 -5.85 -15.97
C ALA A 1062 17.78 -4.66 -16.14
N ASP A 1063 18.38 -4.18 -15.04
CA ASP A 1063 19.36 -3.09 -15.10
C ASP A 1063 20.70 -3.47 -15.75
N GLN A 1064 20.88 -4.70 -16.20
CA GLN A 1064 22.03 -5.13 -16.98
C GLN A 1064 21.69 -5.31 -18.46
N VAL A 1065 20.42 -5.10 -18.83
CA VAL A 1065 19.87 -5.25 -20.18
C VAL A 1065 19.61 -3.88 -20.81
N PHE A 1066 19.73 -3.83 -22.14
CA PHE A 1066 19.43 -2.66 -22.95
C PHE A 1066 18.34 -3.00 -23.96
N VAL A 1067 17.36 -2.12 -24.09
CA VAL A 1067 16.35 -2.14 -25.17
C VAL A 1067 16.54 -0.85 -25.96
N ASP A 1068 16.83 -0.97 -27.25
CA ASP A 1068 17.14 0.16 -28.16
C ASP A 1068 18.19 1.14 -27.63
N GLY A 1069 19.21 0.60 -26.96
CA GLY A 1069 20.29 1.39 -26.37
C GLY A 1069 19.92 2.11 -25.08
N VAL A 1070 18.71 1.91 -24.55
CA VAL A 1070 18.26 2.40 -23.25
C VAL A 1070 18.41 1.29 -22.20
N ARG A 1071 19.10 1.59 -21.10
CA ARG A 1071 19.25 0.68 -19.95
C ARG A 1071 17.93 0.62 -19.19
N LEU A 1072 17.43 -0.57 -18.88
CA LEU A 1072 16.18 -0.73 -18.16
C LEU A 1072 16.34 -0.47 -16.64
N PRO A 1073 15.30 -0.03 -15.93
CA PRO A 1073 15.30 0.05 -14.47
C PRO A 1073 14.95 -1.30 -13.83
N TYR A 1074 15.45 -1.53 -12.60
CA TYR A 1074 15.11 -2.71 -11.78
C TYR A 1074 14.42 -2.29 -10.47
N GLN A 1075 15.13 -1.59 -9.58
CA GLN A 1075 14.58 -0.98 -8.36
C GLN A 1075 15.13 0.44 -8.20
N LYS A 1076 14.42 1.29 -7.45
CA LYS A 1076 14.84 2.67 -7.16
C LYS A 1076 14.60 2.99 -5.69
N PHE A 1077 15.62 3.57 -5.05
CA PHE A 1077 15.57 3.94 -3.65
C PHE A 1077 15.51 5.45 -3.44
N LEU A 1078 14.82 5.84 -2.37
CA LEU A 1078 14.84 7.20 -1.84
C LEU A 1078 16.26 7.54 -1.35
N ARG A 1079 16.64 8.82 -1.45
CA ARG A 1079 17.93 9.28 -0.91
C ARG A 1079 17.98 9.13 0.61
N ASN A 1080 16.86 9.40 1.30
CA ASN A 1080 16.70 9.32 2.75
C ASN A 1080 15.42 8.52 3.06
N PRO A 1081 15.45 7.17 2.99
CA PRO A 1081 14.24 6.36 3.14
C PRO A 1081 13.67 6.36 4.56
N PHE A 1082 14.49 6.61 5.59
CA PHE A 1082 14.09 6.46 7.01
C PHE A 1082 13.81 7.77 7.75
N GLY A 1083 13.97 8.92 7.07
CA GLY A 1083 13.86 10.27 7.66
C GLY A 1083 15.17 11.03 7.65
#